data_AF-A0A351YZ96-F1
#
_entry.id   AF-A0A351YZ96-F1
#
_cell.length_a   1.000
_cell.length_b   1.000
_cell.length_c   1.000
_cell.angle_alpha   90.00
_cell.angle_beta   90.00
_cell.angle_gamma   90.00
#
_symmetry.space_group_name_H-M   'P 1'
#
loop_
_entity.id
_entity.type
_entity.pdbx_description
1 polymer ?
#
loop_
_entity_poly.entity_id
_entity_poly.type
_entity_poly.pdbx_seq_one_letter_code
_entity_poly.pdbx_strand_id
1 'polypeptide(L)'
;MKKRFLTFISLTATTLLLLLAPSCSGLATPSAPDAPEAQRYTLSGRFTMPYADAAPAEVTNATPSARNAVPDMSGLTYTVEAVRSDGRTETTTSEDHSTYTFTNLTAGSWQITAYAKTSDGTSVMQSETETVTLSKSKPDASTSLAMEPASGRGEIDLTVSWTNDSGIGYCEWAFSGSGSLSPSGTSTTSPITIRSSSVASGTHPLTLKFYTSQINANNGSKPLYSCTEYVSVYAGLETNSWTSDTAQHLGAGFSVTKECVETFVYRTIYVKQGADDSTATGTTELPFGTIEKAMERLNEVAAKEIRASEISETTPWELHVTGTPTVPASTISGGSFINVSSTIGNLAIIGEGDGATIDANRKGRVLNVASGANVTIKDITLKGGNATSGGCIYMNSGSSVTIKTGTSITGNNASQKGGGIYSDGGTLTINGGTISSNTISSPRASGDDGGIGIYIKGGSMTMTGGEISANNKTDNAQTASYIRGGGIRLAGGTQFQMSGGKITNNQIRGLGANIFTQSAQIELSGTAEISYGKIDNSDVSFYADAHGAAIWLEGSGTSLTMSGGEIFGNIAKTKDTKNASAGIYVNYATFTMTGGRIYNNEVQGGNNKGGAFRLGGDTNNGAIKISGSASIPGGVNGVTGAGKNDVYLHDGKTVMYHHQR
;
A
#
# COMPACT_ATOMS: atom_id res chain seq x y z
N MET A 1 -21.14 -59.39 -58.86
CA MET A 1 -21.29 -57.99 -59.30
C MET A 1 -21.27 -57.11 -58.05
N LYS A 2 -20.37 -56.16 -57.80
CA LYS A 2 -19.24 -55.58 -58.54
C LYS A 2 -17.98 -55.73 -57.66
N LYS A 3 -17.35 -56.91 -57.71
CA LYS A 3 -15.89 -57.09 -57.60
C LYS A 3 -15.46 -57.42 -59.04
N ARG A 4 -14.33 -56.85 -59.51
CA ARG A 4 -13.79 -56.91 -60.89
C ARG A 4 -14.31 -55.81 -61.84
N PHE A 5 -13.69 -54.63 -61.81
CA PHE A 5 -13.77 -53.68 -62.94
C PHE A 5 -12.55 -52.75 -63.09
N LEU A 6 -11.40 -53.04 -62.48
CA LEU A 6 -10.17 -52.26 -62.73
C LEU A 6 -8.93 -53.17 -62.86
N THR A 7 -9.11 -54.28 -63.56
CA THR A 7 -8.02 -55.13 -64.06
C THR A 7 -8.07 -55.22 -65.58
N PHE A 8 -8.58 -54.19 -66.28
CA PHE A 8 -8.76 -54.25 -67.74
C PHE A 8 -8.68 -52.90 -68.49
N ILE A 9 -7.88 -51.95 -68.01
CA ILE A 9 -7.41 -50.77 -68.76
C ILE A 9 -6.00 -50.51 -68.19
N SER A 10 -4.86 -50.59 -68.89
CA SER A 10 -4.57 -50.47 -70.31
C SER A 10 -3.37 -51.35 -70.69
N LEU A 11 -3.59 -52.23 -71.66
CA LEU A 11 -2.56 -52.74 -72.55
C LEU A 11 -2.25 -51.64 -73.57
N THR A 12 -0.99 -51.19 -73.68
CA THR A 12 -0.25 -50.81 -74.91
C THR A 12 0.95 -49.91 -74.59
N ALA A 13 2.15 -50.48 -74.56
CA ALA A 13 3.45 -49.87 -74.89
C ALA A 13 4.56 -50.92 -74.57
N THR A 14 4.60 -52.02 -75.31
CA THR A 14 5.46 -52.21 -76.50
C THR A 14 6.88 -52.63 -76.13
N THR A 15 7.06 -53.93 -76.27
CA THR A 15 8.32 -54.64 -76.47
C THR A 15 8.99 -54.19 -77.77
N LEU A 16 10.15 -53.54 -77.68
CA LEU A 16 11.20 -53.47 -78.70
C LEU A 16 12.44 -52.94 -77.96
N LEU A 17 13.57 -53.64 -77.83
CA LEU A 17 14.50 -53.91 -78.91
C LEU A 17 15.60 -54.85 -78.40
N LEU A 18 15.96 -55.82 -79.23
CA LEU A 18 17.07 -56.76 -79.06
C LEU A 18 18.44 -56.08 -79.07
N LEU A 19 19.41 -56.81 -78.47
CA LEU A 19 20.81 -56.99 -78.87
C LEU A 19 21.68 -55.74 -79.03
N LEU A 20 22.74 -55.67 -78.21
CA LEU A 20 24.16 -55.55 -78.63
C LEU A 20 25.07 -55.58 -77.40
N ALA A 21 25.92 -56.62 -77.29
CA ALA A 21 27.21 -56.57 -76.59
C ALA A 21 28.30 -56.25 -77.65
N PRO A 22 29.44 -55.62 -77.32
CA PRO A 22 30.55 -56.16 -76.50
C PRO A 22 31.15 -55.07 -75.55
N SER A 23 32.16 -55.22 -74.69
CA SER A 23 33.44 -55.97 -74.68
C SER A 23 34.08 -55.92 -73.27
N CYS A 24 35.04 -56.84 -73.02
CA CYS A 24 36.24 -56.85 -72.14
C CYS A 24 36.39 -55.75 -71.05
N SER A 25 36.91 -55.97 -69.84
CA SER A 25 37.76 -57.00 -69.23
C SER A 25 38.14 -56.47 -67.83
N GLY A 26 38.41 -57.32 -66.84
CA GLY A 26 39.21 -56.88 -65.68
C GLY A 26 38.89 -57.52 -64.33
N LEU A 27 39.55 -58.66 -64.07
CA LEU A 27 40.29 -59.01 -62.85
C LEU A 27 39.62 -59.04 -61.46
N ALA A 28 39.95 -60.16 -60.80
CA ALA A 28 40.04 -60.44 -59.36
C ALA A 28 38.79 -60.95 -58.61
N THR A 29 38.74 -62.28 -58.48
CA THR A 29 38.42 -62.96 -57.21
C THR A 29 39.74 -63.31 -56.51
N PRO A 30 39.85 -63.58 -55.19
CA PRO A 30 38.86 -63.49 -54.11
C PRO A 30 39.41 -62.86 -52.78
N SER A 31 38.51 -62.44 -51.90
CA SER A 31 38.59 -62.74 -50.45
C SER A 31 37.22 -62.46 -49.85
N ALA A 32 36.72 -63.42 -49.08
CA ALA A 32 35.44 -63.31 -48.41
C ALA A 32 35.40 -62.05 -47.52
N PRO A 33 34.29 -61.31 -47.47
CA PRO A 33 34.02 -60.44 -46.35
C PRO A 33 32.99 -61.08 -45.41
N ASP A 34 33.29 -60.86 -44.14
CA ASP A 34 32.67 -61.32 -42.93
C ASP A 34 31.14 -61.20 -42.84
N ALA A 35 30.59 -61.98 -41.90
CA ALA A 35 29.20 -61.93 -41.47
C ALA A 35 28.68 -60.49 -41.31
N PRO A 36 27.38 -60.22 -41.59
CA PRO A 36 26.85 -58.87 -41.48
C PRO A 36 26.96 -58.41 -40.02
N GLU A 37 27.78 -57.39 -39.77
CA GLU A 37 27.80 -56.67 -38.50
C GLU A 37 26.36 -56.25 -38.17
N ALA A 38 25.87 -56.70 -37.02
CA ALA A 38 24.59 -56.23 -36.50
C ALA A 38 24.69 -54.70 -36.37
N GLN A 39 23.90 -53.97 -37.17
CA GLN A 39 23.83 -52.51 -37.09
C GLN A 39 23.54 -52.14 -35.62
N ARG A 40 24.49 -51.45 -34.99
CA ARG A 40 24.42 -51.01 -33.59
C ARG A 40 23.70 -49.66 -33.54
N TYR A 41 22.74 -49.52 -32.64
CA TYR A 41 21.90 -48.32 -32.52
C TYR A 41 22.30 -47.52 -31.28
N THR A 42 22.34 -46.19 -31.41
CA THR A 42 22.70 -45.29 -30.30
C THR A 42 21.46 -44.63 -29.73
N LEU A 43 21.37 -44.57 -28.41
CA LEU A 43 20.40 -43.74 -27.71
C LEU A 43 21.16 -42.90 -26.69
N SER A 44 21.05 -41.58 -26.76
CA SER A 44 21.65 -40.68 -25.79
C SER A 44 20.66 -39.64 -25.31
N GLY A 45 20.88 -39.06 -24.14
CA GLY A 45 19.96 -38.07 -23.63
C GLY A 45 20.50 -37.35 -22.42
N ARG A 46 19.71 -36.40 -21.95
CA ARG A 46 19.95 -35.71 -20.68
C ARG A 46 18.85 -36.10 -19.71
N PHE A 47 19.16 -36.09 -18.43
CA PHE A 47 18.11 -36.01 -17.44
C PHE A 47 18.16 -34.68 -16.71
N THR A 48 16.98 -34.17 -16.41
CA THR A 48 16.77 -32.89 -15.73
C THR A 48 16.35 -33.22 -14.31
N MET A 49 17.08 -32.68 -13.34
CA MET A 49 16.69 -32.83 -11.94
C MET A 49 15.43 -32.00 -11.66
N PRO A 50 14.59 -32.40 -10.70
CA PRO A 50 13.35 -31.69 -10.44
C PRO A 50 13.65 -30.24 -10.05
N TYR A 51 13.15 -29.29 -10.84
CA TYR A 51 13.19 -27.87 -10.53
C TYR A 51 12.40 -27.59 -9.26
N ALA A 52 12.85 -26.62 -8.47
CA ALA A 52 12.32 -26.32 -7.16
C ALA A 52 11.68 -24.95 -7.12
N ASP A 53 10.36 -24.94 -6.97
CA ASP A 53 9.56 -23.75 -6.66
C ASP A 53 9.28 -23.75 -5.14
N ALA A 54 9.25 -22.66 -4.36
CA ALA A 54 9.48 -21.23 -4.58
C ALA A 54 9.97 -20.61 -3.25
N ALA A 55 10.66 -19.46 -3.32
CA ALA A 55 11.07 -18.65 -2.17
C ALA A 55 9.85 -18.10 -1.37
N PRO A 56 10.04 -17.57 -0.14
CA PRO A 56 8.97 -16.95 0.65
C PRO A 56 8.27 -15.85 -0.15
N ALA A 57 6.94 -15.82 -0.13
CA ALA A 57 6.15 -14.77 -0.75
C ALA A 57 6.46 -13.38 -0.15
N GLU A 58 7.07 -13.33 1.04
CA GLU A 58 7.32 -12.09 1.76
C GLU A 58 8.62 -11.32 1.36
N VAL A 59 9.52 -11.85 0.50
CA VAL A 59 10.90 -11.29 0.41
C VAL A 59 11.51 -11.04 -0.99
N THR A 60 11.02 -11.51 -2.15
CA THR A 60 11.74 -11.27 -3.44
C THR A 60 10.91 -10.85 -4.67
N ASN A 61 11.38 -9.79 -5.36
CA ASN A 61 10.99 -9.35 -6.72
C ASN A 61 11.84 -9.99 -7.85
N ALA A 62 12.63 -11.03 -7.54
CA ALA A 62 13.43 -11.77 -8.51
C ALA A 62 12.91 -13.20 -8.63
N THR A 63 12.84 -13.71 -9.87
CA THR A 63 12.56 -15.12 -10.19
C THR A 63 13.35 -16.03 -9.23
N PRO A 64 12.68 -16.88 -8.43
CA PRO A 64 13.34 -17.59 -7.35
C PRO A 64 14.27 -18.67 -7.90
N SER A 65 15.51 -18.67 -7.44
CA SER A 65 16.40 -19.82 -7.54
C SER A 65 16.38 -20.58 -6.21
N ALA A 66 15.83 -21.79 -6.26
CA ALA A 66 16.24 -23.01 -5.55
C ALA A 66 15.86 -23.25 -4.06
N ARG A 67 15.82 -24.57 -3.76
CA ARG A 67 15.50 -25.27 -2.50
C ARG A 67 16.30 -24.76 -1.31
N ASN A 68 15.68 -24.62 -0.15
CA ASN A 68 16.35 -24.04 1.02
C ASN A 68 17.08 -25.11 1.85
N ALA A 69 16.56 -26.34 1.93
CA ALA A 69 17.26 -27.49 2.53
C ALA A 69 17.20 -28.76 1.64
N VAL A 70 18.34 -29.42 1.47
CA VAL A 70 18.51 -30.58 0.57
C VAL A 70 19.32 -31.71 1.22
N PRO A 71 19.06 -32.98 0.84
CA PRO A 71 19.88 -34.10 1.27
C PRO A 71 21.22 -34.15 0.53
N ASP A 72 22.21 -34.78 1.16
CA ASP A 72 23.48 -35.09 0.49
C ASP A 72 23.25 -36.14 -0.62
N MET A 73 23.49 -35.73 -1.86
CA MET A 73 23.34 -36.57 -3.05
C MET A 73 24.67 -37.05 -3.62
N SER A 74 25.79 -36.74 -2.99
CA SER A 74 27.14 -37.05 -3.51
C SER A 74 27.40 -38.55 -3.63
N GLY A 75 26.73 -39.37 -2.80
CA GLY A 75 26.82 -40.83 -2.81
C GLY A 75 25.88 -41.55 -3.79
N LEU A 76 25.12 -40.82 -4.62
CA LEU A 76 24.15 -41.43 -5.54
C LEU A 76 24.81 -41.94 -6.82
N THR A 77 24.36 -43.11 -7.26
CA THR A 77 24.65 -43.64 -8.60
C THR A 77 23.47 -43.37 -9.52
N TYR A 78 23.75 -42.75 -10.67
CA TYR A 78 22.74 -42.43 -11.67
C TYR A 78 22.78 -43.47 -12.79
N THR A 79 21.69 -44.21 -12.94
CA THR A 79 21.56 -45.29 -13.93
C THR A 79 20.38 -45.04 -14.83
N VAL A 80 20.47 -45.48 -16.08
CA VAL A 80 19.35 -45.48 -17.01
C VAL A 80 19.14 -46.91 -17.47
N GLU A 81 17.88 -47.34 -17.39
CA GLU A 81 17.43 -48.65 -17.83
C GLU A 81 16.62 -48.48 -19.12
N ALA A 82 16.94 -49.31 -20.11
CA ALA A 82 16.21 -49.42 -21.36
C ALA A 82 15.62 -50.82 -21.46
N VAL A 83 14.29 -50.93 -21.46
CA VAL A 83 13.55 -52.20 -21.55
C VAL A 83 12.88 -52.30 -22.92
N ARG A 84 13.25 -53.29 -23.72
CA ARG A 84 12.64 -53.55 -25.03
C ARG A 84 11.33 -54.30 -24.86
N SER A 85 10.40 -54.11 -25.81
CA SER A 85 9.08 -54.77 -25.82
C SER A 85 9.06 -56.30 -25.65
N ASP A 86 10.18 -57.00 -25.88
CA ASP A 86 10.32 -58.45 -25.69
C ASP A 86 10.96 -58.84 -24.34
N GLY A 87 11.14 -57.87 -23.43
CA GLY A 87 11.68 -58.08 -22.08
C GLY A 87 13.20 -58.03 -21.98
N ARG A 88 13.93 -57.68 -23.05
CA ARG A 88 15.37 -57.44 -22.95
C ARG A 88 15.65 -56.12 -22.25
N THR A 89 16.56 -56.13 -21.28
CA THR A 89 16.95 -54.95 -20.51
C THR A 89 18.42 -54.64 -20.75
N GLU A 90 18.71 -53.38 -21.02
CA GLU A 90 20.06 -52.82 -21.09
C GLU A 90 20.16 -51.69 -20.07
N THR A 91 21.32 -51.55 -19.41
CA THR A 91 21.54 -50.49 -18.41
C THR A 91 22.82 -49.74 -18.69
N THR A 92 22.83 -48.44 -18.45
CA THR A 92 24.03 -47.59 -18.50
C THR A 92 24.10 -46.72 -17.24
N THR A 93 25.29 -46.28 -16.88
CA THR A 93 25.53 -45.40 -15.73
C THR A 93 25.97 -44.04 -16.26
N SER A 94 25.44 -42.97 -15.68
CA SER A 94 25.85 -41.61 -15.99
C SER A 94 27.07 -41.23 -15.16
N GLU A 95 28.20 -40.96 -15.83
CA GLU A 95 29.44 -40.52 -15.16
C GLU A 95 29.43 -39.03 -14.80
N ASP A 96 28.68 -38.22 -15.55
CA ASP A 96 28.57 -36.76 -15.34
C ASP A 96 27.30 -36.35 -14.59
N HIS A 97 26.51 -37.33 -14.15
CA HIS A 97 25.23 -37.17 -13.44
C HIS A 97 24.20 -36.32 -14.18
N SER A 98 24.31 -36.22 -15.51
CA SER A 98 23.43 -35.37 -16.32
C SER A 98 23.09 -35.95 -17.69
N THR A 99 23.94 -36.84 -18.21
CA THR A 99 23.78 -37.46 -19.52
C THR A 99 23.88 -38.98 -19.44
N TYR A 100 23.28 -39.65 -20.41
CA TYR A 100 23.41 -41.09 -20.58
C TYR A 100 23.59 -41.42 -22.05
N THR A 101 24.28 -42.53 -22.33
CA THR A 101 24.43 -43.05 -23.69
C THR A 101 24.41 -44.58 -23.66
N PHE A 102 23.63 -45.15 -24.55
CA PHE A 102 23.70 -46.55 -24.97
C PHE A 102 24.29 -46.59 -26.38
N THR A 103 25.34 -47.38 -26.59
CA THR A 103 26.06 -47.46 -27.87
C THR A 103 25.80 -48.76 -28.64
N ASN A 104 25.00 -49.67 -28.09
CA ASN A 104 24.83 -51.02 -28.63
C ASN A 104 23.40 -51.57 -28.50
N LEU A 105 22.40 -50.71 -28.70
CA LEU A 105 21.00 -51.16 -28.72
C LEU A 105 20.67 -51.84 -30.06
N THR A 106 19.55 -52.56 -30.09
CA THR A 106 18.98 -53.18 -31.30
C THR A 106 17.73 -52.43 -31.75
N ALA A 107 17.36 -52.58 -33.03
CA ALA A 107 16.11 -52.02 -33.55
C ALA A 107 14.90 -52.54 -32.75
N GLY A 108 13.94 -51.65 -32.46
CA GLY A 108 12.77 -51.94 -31.64
C GLY A 108 12.28 -50.72 -30.86
N SER A 109 11.18 -50.91 -30.14
CA SER A 109 10.65 -49.94 -29.18
C SER A 109 11.20 -50.24 -27.78
N TRP A 110 11.78 -49.22 -27.16
CA TRP A 110 12.44 -49.27 -25.86
C TRP A 110 11.74 -48.30 -24.90
N GLN A 111 11.45 -48.79 -23.70
CA GLN A 111 10.98 -48.01 -22.56
C GLN A 111 12.20 -47.59 -21.75
N ILE A 112 12.40 -46.29 -21.57
CA ILE A 112 13.61 -45.72 -20.98
C ILE A 112 13.23 -45.07 -19.65
N THR A 113 13.88 -45.49 -18.58
CA THR A 113 13.65 -44.95 -17.24
C THR A 113 15.00 -44.65 -16.58
N ALA A 114 15.16 -43.44 -16.04
CA ALA A 114 16.34 -43.07 -15.27
C ALA A 114 16.07 -43.23 -13.77
N TYR A 115 17.10 -43.62 -13.04
CA TYR A 115 17.08 -43.82 -11.59
C TYR A 115 18.32 -43.20 -10.95
N ALA A 116 18.15 -42.54 -9.81
CA ALA A 116 19.23 -42.24 -8.88
C ALA A 116 19.09 -43.16 -7.67
N LYS A 117 20.14 -43.91 -7.35
CA LYS A 117 20.12 -44.91 -6.28
C LYS A 117 21.26 -44.72 -5.30
N THR A 118 21.02 -45.04 -4.03
CA THR A 118 22.07 -45.20 -3.01
C THR A 118 22.90 -46.47 -3.27
N SER A 119 24.02 -46.60 -2.56
CA SER A 119 24.91 -47.76 -2.65
C SER A 119 24.26 -49.09 -2.26
N ASP A 120 23.21 -49.07 -1.44
CA ASP A 120 22.41 -50.24 -1.07
C ASP A 120 21.29 -50.58 -2.09
N GLY A 121 21.16 -49.79 -3.15
CA GLY A 121 20.19 -50.00 -4.22
C GLY A 121 18.83 -49.32 -4.02
N THR A 122 18.64 -48.55 -2.94
CA THR A 122 17.39 -47.79 -2.72
C THR A 122 17.21 -46.74 -3.81
N SER A 123 16.04 -46.72 -4.46
CA SER A 123 15.72 -45.69 -5.45
C SER A 123 15.34 -44.39 -4.76
N VAL A 124 16.13 -43.36 -5.00
CA VAL A 124 16.01 -42.02 -4.41
C VAL A 124 15.23 -41.11 -5.35
N MET A 125 15.53 -41.19 -6.64
CA MET A 125 14.79 -40.50 -7.70
C MET A 125 14.54 -41.44 -8.86
N GLN A 126 13.44 -41.22 -9.57
CA GLN A 126 13.05 -41.97 -10.75
C GLN A 126 12.38 -41.03 -11.76
N SER A 127 12.67 -41.20 -13.05
CA SER A 127 11.94 -40.50 -14.11
C SER A 127 10.64 -41.21 -14.47
N GLU A 128 9.73 -40.50 -15.12
CA GLU A 128 8.72 -41.18 -15.94
C GLU A 128 9.40 -42.04 -17.01
N THR A 129 8.69 -43.08 -17.44
CA THR A 129 9.17 -44.00 -18.47
C THR A 129 8.83 -43.43 -19.85
N GLU A 130 9.86 -43.19 -20.66
CA GLU A 130 9.72 -42.66 -22.02
C GLU A 130 9.87 -43.75 -23.09
N THR A 131 9.07 -43.68 -24.15
CA THR A 131 9.15 -44.66 -25.25
C THR A 131 9.96 -44.13 -26.42
N VAL A 132 11.05 -44.83 -26.77
CA VAL A 132 11.90 -44.50 -27.93
C VAL A 132 11.90 -45.64 -28.94
N THR A 133 11.81 -45.32 -30.24
CA THR A 133 11.84 -46.33 -31.32
C THR A 133 13.11 -46.19 -32.18
N LEU A 134 13.89 -47.26 -32.23
CA LEU A 134 15.11 -47.38 -33.03
C LEU A 134 14.85 -48.26 -34.26
N SER A 135 15.29 -47.82 -35.43
CA SER A 135 15.04 -48.51 -36.71
C SER A 135 16.11 -48.16 -37.73
N LYS A 136 16.23 -48.91 -38.83
CA LYS A 136 17.23 -48.62 -39.88
C LYS A 136 17.19 -47.17 -40.40
N SER A 137 16.02 -46.53 -40.38
CA SER A 137 15.83 -45.12 -40.77
C SER A 137 16.06 -44.11 -39.64
N LYS A 138 16.20 -44.58 -38.40
CA LYS A 138 16.52 -43.79 -37.18
C LYS A 138 17.56 -44.58 -36.36
N PRO A 139 18.82 -44.65 -36.82
CA PRO A 139 19.88 -45.41 -36.15
C PRO A 139 20.28 -44.80 -34.80
N ASP A 140 20.10 -43.47 -34.67
CA ASP A 140 20.36 -42.71 -33.46
C ASP A 140 19.08 -42.03 -32.98
N ALA A 141 18.86 -42.00 -31.67
CA ALA A 141 17.75 -41.27 -31.05
C ALA A 141 18.20 -40.54 -29.79
N SER A 142 17.41 -39.53 -29.40
CA SER A 142 17.62 -38.85 -28.13
C SER A 142 16.30 -38.57 -27.42
N THR A 143 16.29 -38.71 -26.09
CA THR A 143 15.17 -38.32 -25.24
C THR A 143 15.68 -37.74 -23.92
N SER A 144 14.97 -36.73 -23.42
CA SER A 144 15.25 -36.10 -22.13
C SER A 144 14.33 -36.69 -21.07
N LEU A 145 14.87 -37.00 -19.89
CA LEU A 145 14.12 -37.61 -18.79
C LEU A 145 14.05 -36.63 -17.62
N ALA A 146 12.85 -36.32 -17.10
CA ALA A 146 12.71 -35.53 -15.88
C ALA A 146 12.74 -36.46 -14.67
N MET A 147 13.68 -36.24 -13.75
CA MET A 147 13.78 -37.02 -12.51
C MET A 147 12.81 -36.46 -11.47
N GLU A 148 12.13 -37.34 -10.73
CA GLU A 148 11.31 -36.98 -9.58
C GLU A 148 11.70 -37.78 -8.34
N PRO A 149 11.47 -37.27 -7.12
CA PRO A 149 11.70 -38.04 -5.90
C PRO A 149 10.91 -39.35 -5.92
N ALA A 150 11.59 -40.47 -5.73
CA ALA A 150 10.94 -41.77 -5.67
C ALA A 150 10.13 -41.88 -4.36
N SER A 151 9.04 -42.64 -4.41
CA SER A 151 8.26 -42.93 -3.20
C SER A 151 9.13 -43.64 -2.16
N GLY A 152 9.09 -43.18 -0.92
CA GLY A 152 9.87 -43.78 0.16
C GLY A 152 9.92 -42.86 1.36
N ARG A 153 10.89 -43.12 2.24
CA ARG A 153 11.09 -42.32 3.45
C ARG A 153 12.56 -41.98 3.67
N GLY A 154 12.81 -40.77 4.15
CA GLY A 154 14.13 -40.26 4.52
C GLY A 154 14.13 -39.69 5.93
N GLU A 155 15.19 -38.95 6.26
CA GLU A 155 15.40 -38.32 7.56
C GLU A 155 15.67 -36.83 7.42
N ILE A 156 15.40 -36.08 8.49
CA ILE A 156 15.73 -34.65 8.61
C ILE A 156 16.65 -34.50 9.82
N ASP A 157 17.80 -33.84 9.63
CA ASP A 157 18.71 -33.39 10.69
C ASP A 157 19.24 -31.98 10.35
N LEU A 158 18.39 -30.96 10.55
CA LEU A 158 18.70 -29.58 10.17
C LEU A 158 19.06 -28.72 11.38
N THR A 159 20.18 -28.02 11.30
CA THR A 159 20.58 -27.05 12.33
C THR A 159 20.05 -25.66 12.00
N VAL A 160 19.37 -25.04 12.94
CA VAL A 160 18.85 -23.66 12.88
C VAL A 160 19.49 -22.87 14.00
N SER A 161 19.96 -21.66 13.71
CA SER A 161 20.59 -20.79 14.72
C SER A 161 20.11 -19.35 14.62
N TRP A 162 20.46 -18.58 15.63
CA TRP A 162 20.34 -17.12 15.65
C TRP A 162 21.50 -16.53 16.46
N THR A 163 21.88 -15.30 16.14
CA THR A 163 23.02 -14.61 16.77
C THR A 163 22.64 -13.97 18.11
N ASN A 164 23.59 -13.83 19.03
CA ASN A 164 23.32 -13.27 20.37
C ASN A 164 22.83 -11.80 20.31
N ASP A 165 23.21 -11.06 19.28
CA ASP A 165 22.84 -9.66 19.05
C ASP A 165 21.52 -9.49 18.28
N SER A 166 20.87 -10.59 17.85
CA SER A 166 19.57 -10.56 17.17
C SER A 166 18.39 -10.20 18.09
N GLY A 167 18.58 -10.29 19.42
CA GLY A 167 17.51 -10.12 20.40
C GLY A 167 16.57 -11.33 20.52
N ILE A 168 16.81 -12.40 19.77
CA ILE A 168 16.01 -13.64 19.82
C ILE A 168 16.41 -14.47 21.04
N GLY A 169 15.41 -14.84 21.84
CA GLY A 169 15.55 -15.73 22.99
C GLY A 169 14.65 -16.97 22.93
N TYR A 170 13.84 -17.10 21.87
CA TYR A 170 12.91 -18.20 21.70
C TYR A 170 12.61 -18.47 20.22
N CYS A 171 12.47 -19.73 19.84
CA CYS A 171 12.09 -20.15 18.49
C CYS A 171 10.97 -21.19 18.58
N GLU A 172 9.97 -21.04 17.71
CA GLU A 172 8.95 -22.05 17.40
C GLU A 172 9.11 -22.49 15.95
N TRP A 173 8.92 -23.77 15.68
CA TRP A 173 8.89 -24.28 14.32
C TRP A 173 7.76 -25.28 14.11
N ALA A 174 7.23 -25.34 12.90
CA ALA A 174 6.19 -26.28 12.51
C ALA A 174 6.29 -26.64 11.02
N PHE A 175 6.08 -27.91 10.71
CA PHE A 175 5.87 -28.36 9.34
C PHE A 175 4.39 -28.26 8.97
N SER A 176 4.07 -27.85 7.73
CA SER A 176 2.68 -27.79 7.22
C SER A 176 2.51 -28.70 5.99
N GLY A 177 1.38 -29.41 5.87
CA GLY A 177 1.10 -30.33 4.76
C GLY A 177 0.32 -31.59 5.14
N SER A 178 -0.25 -32.28 4.14
CA SER A 178 -1.05 -33.51 4.32
C SER A 178 -0.17 -34.70 4.72
N GLY A 179 -0.09 -34.97 6.03
CA GLY A 179 0.66 -36.09 6.58
C GLY A 179 1.49 -35.71 7.80
N SER A 180 0.87 -35.01 8.77
CA SER A 180 1.37 -34.65 10.12
C SER A 180 2.81 -35.11 10.40
N LEU A 181 3.79 -34.33 9.95
CA LEU A 181 5.15 -34.46 10.43
C LEU A 181 5.19 -33.92 11.86
N SER A 182 5.45 -34.80 12.82
CA SER A 182 5.58 -34.47 14.24
C SER A 182 7.03 -34.18 14.64
N PRO A 183 7.62 -33.10 14.13
CA PRO A 183 8.16 -32.21 15.14
C PRO A 183 7.83 -30.77 14.79
N SER A 184 6.62 -30.32 15.16
CA SER A 184 6.51 -28.97 15.69
C SER A 184 7.26 -28.94 17.02
N GLY A 185 8.05 -27.91 17.26
CA GLY A 185 8.80 -27.81 18.50
C GLY A 185 9.12 -26.37 18.84
N THR A 186 9.71 -26.21 20.01
CA THR A 186 10.09 -24.91 20.52
C THR A 186 11.43 -25.00 21.25
N SER A 187 12.16 -23.90 21.34
CA SER A 187 13.44 -23.86 22.04
C SER A 187 13.74 -22.47 22.56
N THR A 188 14.39 -22.40 23.73
CA THR A 188 14.98 -21.18 24.30
C THR A 188 16.50 -21.11 24.11
N THR A 189 17.11 -22.08 23.40
CA THR A 189 18.56 -22.16 23.18
C THR A 189 18.91 -22.15 21.69
N SER A 190 20.06 -21.57 21.36
CA SER A 190 20.66 -21.53 20.01
C SER A 190 22.06 -22.15 20.04
N PRO A 191 22.46 -22.96 19.04
CA PRO A 191 21.64 -23.46 17.92
C PRO A 191 20.65 -24.54 18.36
N ILE A 192 19.66 -24.82 17.51
CA ILE A 192 18.74 -25.96 17.63
C ILE A 192 18.98 -26.94 16.49
N THR A 193 18.70 -28.22 16.74
CA THR A 193 18.69 -29.23 15.69
C THR A 193 17.30 -29.83 15.58
N ILE A 194 16.68 -29.65 14.41
CA ILE A 194 15.36 -30.18 14.08
C ILE A 194 15.56 -31.57 13.50
N ARG A 195 15.13 -32.59 14.25
CA ARG A 195 15.24 -33.99 13.86
C ARG A 195 13.89 -34.64 13.62
N SER A 196 13.79 -35.40 12.53
CA SER A 196 12.66 -36.28 12.28
C SER A 196 13.12 -37.51 11.50
N SER A 197 12.81 -38.70 11.99
CA SER A 197 13.02 -39.94 11.25
C SER A 197 11.77 -40.32 10.47
N SER A 198 11.95 -41.12 9.41
CA SER A 198 10.85 -41.70 8.65
C SER A 198 9.91 -40.65 8.03
N VAL A 199 10.46 -39.62 7.38
CA VAL A 199 9.69 -38.58 6.69
C VAL A 199 9.39 -39.02 5.27
N ALA A 200 8.13 -38.90 4.82
CA ALA A 200 7.75 -39.25 3.45
C ALA A 200 8.57 -38.43 2.44
N SER A 201 9.00 -39.06 1.35
CA SER A 201 9.72 -38.33 0.31
C SER A 201 8.84 -37.25 -0.31
N GLY A 202 9.41 -36.08 -0.56
CA GLY A 202 8.72 -34.90 -1.08
C GLY A 202 9.30 -33.60 -0.53
N THR A 203 8.60 -32.50 -0.77
CA THR A 203 8.95 -31.17 -0.26
C THR A 203 8.02 -30.81 0.88
N HIS A 204 8.59 -30.43 2.03
CA HIS A 204 7.85 -30.12 3.25
C HIS A 204 8.11 -28.67 3.69
N PRO A 205 7.09 -27.79 3.70
CA PRO A 205 7.21 -26.44 4.23
C PRO A 205 7.44 -26.45 5.76
N LEU A 206 8.51 -25.79 6.20
CA LEU A 206 8.91 -25.57 7.59
C LEU A 206 8.77 -24.07 7.91
N THR A 207 7.77 -23.71 8.71
CA THR A 207 7.61 -22.34 9.21
C THR A 207 8.39 -22.19 10.51
N LEU A 208 9.25 -21.16 10.58
CA LEU A 208 9.99 -20.77 11.78
C LEU A 208 9.53 -19.39 12.26
N LYS A 209 9.41 -19.23 13.58
CA LYS A 209 9.06 -17.97 14.23
C LYS A 209 10.00 -17.75 15.40
N PHE A 210 10.67 -16.61 15.40
CA PHE A 210 11.67 -16.25 16.39
C PHE A 210 11.15 -15.10 17.26
N TYR A 211 11.23 -15.22 18.57
CA TYR A 211 10.71 -14.27 19.55
C TYR A 211 11.81 -13.86 20.53
N THR A 212 11.62 -12.73 21.20
CA THR A 212 12.49 -12.31 22.31
C THR A 212 12.41 -13.27 23.51
N SER A 213 11.27 -13.91 23.77
CA SER A 213 11.10 -14.88 24.85
C SER A 213 9.89 -15.80 24.63
N GLN A 214 9.85 -16.93 25.36
CA GLN A 214 8.69 -17.83 25.37
C GLN A 214 7.42 -17.15 25.87
N ILE A 215 7.53 -16.25 26.85
CA ILE A 215 6.38 -15.52 27.40
C ILE A 215 5.70 -14.70 26.30
N ASN A 216 6.50 -14.06 25.43
CA ASN A 216 5.97 -13.23 24.35
C ASN A 216 5.25 -14.06 23.29
N ALA A 217 5.83 -15.20 22.91
CA ALA A 217 5.15 -16.14 22.01
C ALA A 217 3.79 -16.60 22.58
N ASN A 218 3.77 -17.00 23.85
CA ASN A 218 2.54 -17.43 24.54
C ASN A 218 1.48 -16.31 24.64
N ASN A 219 1.89 -15.05 24.73
CA ASN A 219 0.99 -13.90 24.78
C ASN A 219 0.48 -13.45 23.40
N GLY A 220 0.90 -14.12 22.32
CA GLY A 220 0.47 -13.79 20.96
C GLY A 220 1.17 -12.56 20.37
N SER A 221 2.35 -12.19 20.90
CA SER A 221 3.24 -11.20 20.28
C SER A 221 3.54 -11.53 18.82
N LYS A 222 3.92 -10.53 18.03
CA LYS A 222 4.50 -10.78 16.71
C LYS A 222 5.95 -11.27 16.89
N PRO A 223 6.42 -12.27 16.12
CA PRO A 223 7.82 -12.69 16.21
C PRO A 223 8.79 -11.54 15.85
N LEU A 224 10.04 -11.57 16.27
CA LEU A 224 11.09 -10.69 15.72
C LEU A 224 11.43 -11.03 14.27
N TYR A 225 11.34 -12.30 13.91
CA TYR A 225 11.61 -12.80 12.56
C TYR A 225 10.73 -14.01 12.27
N SER A 226 10.22 -14.14 11.05
CA SER A 226 9.55 -15.36 10.62
C SER A 226 9.86 -15.66 9.17
N CYS A 227 10.09 -16.93 8.87
CA CYS A 227 10.30 -17.40 7.52
C CYS A 227 9.61 -18.76 7.32
N THR A 228 9.37 -19.11 6.06
CA THR A 228 8.97 -20.46 5.69
C THR A 228 9.99 -21.01 4.71
N GLU A 229 10.60 -22.12 5.09
CA GLU A 229 11.61 -22.84 4.31
C GLU A 229 11.03 -24.10 3.71
N TYR A 230 11.60 -24.58 2.61
CA TYR A 230 11.15 -25.81 1.96
C TYR A 230 12.21 -26.90 2.10
N VAL A 231 11.87 -27.94 2.86
CA VAL A 231 12.76 -29.06 3.18
C VAL A 231 12.50 -30.20 2.21
N SER A 232 13.47 -30.51 1.36
CA SER A 232 13.40 -31.66 0.44
C SER A 232 13.80 -32.93 1.18
N VAL A 233 12.97 -33.97 1.17
CA VAL A 233 13.28 -35.27 1.77
C VAL A 233 13.23 -36.34 0.69
N TYR A 234 14.30 -37.12 0.57
CA TYR A 234 14.39 -38.23 -0.38
C TYR A 234 14.55 -39.58 0.32
N ALA A 235 14.06 -40.63 -0.34
CA ALA A 235 14.09 -41.98 0.20
C ALA A 235 15.53 -42.42 0.53
N GLY A 236 15.76 -42.94 1.73
CA GLY A 236 17.06 -43.47 2.17
C GLY A 236 18.15 -42.42 2.40
N LEU A 237 17.85 -41.12 2.32
CA LEU A 237 18.80 -40.04 2.55
C LEU A 237 18.45 -39.20 3.78
N GLU A 238 19.46 -38.54 4.32
CA GLU A 238 19.33 -37.53 5.38
C GLU A 238 19.39 -36.13 4.76
N THR A 239 18.39 -35.31 5.07
CA THR A 239 18.35 -33.89 4.76
C THR A 239 18.99 -33.09 5.89
N ASN A 240 20.25 -32.69 5.69
CA ASN A 240 21.07 -32.07 6.72
C ASN A 240 21.78 -30.78 6.31
N SER A 241 21.56 -30.32 5.07
CA SER A 241 22.26 -29.18 4.51
C SER A 241 21.29 -28.09 4.08
N TRP A 242 21.63 -26.85 4.44
CA TRP A 242 20.99 -25.63 3.93
C TRP A 242 21.70 -25.16 2.66
N THR A 243 20.95 -24.67 1.69
CA THR A 243 21.50 -24.08 0.47
C THR A 243 21.83 -22.61 0.74
N SER A 244 23.11 -22.24 0.61
CA SER A 244 23.56 -20.87 0.81
C SER A 244 22.95 -19.90 -0.20
N ASP A 245 22.87 -18.63 0.19
CA ASP A 245 22.53 -17.46 -0.64
C ASP A 245 21.11 -17.46 -1.23
N THR A 246 20.24 -18.34 -0.74
CA THR A 246 18.82 -18.41 -1.14
C THR A 246 17.91 -17.47 -0.33
N ALA A 247 18.34 -17.07 0.88
CA ALA A 247 17.69 -16.07 1.71
C ALA A 247 18.71 -15.38 2.64
N GLN A 248 18.35 -14.23 3.22
CA GLN A 248 19.26 -13.43 4.05
C GLN A 248 19.79 -14.18 5.28
N HIS A 249 18.99 -15.09 5.85
CA HIS A 249 19.37 -15.96 6.97
C HIS A 249 20.09 -17.24 6.54
N LEU A 250 20.34 -17.45 5.24
CA LEU A 250 20.98 -18.64 4.67
C LEU A 250 22.35 -18.29 4.09
N GLY A 251 23.35 -18.10 4.96
CA GLY A 251 24.76 -17.95 4.58
C GLY A 251 25.47 -19.30 4.50
N ALA A 252 26.51 -19.51 5.32
CA ALA A 252 27.17 -20.83 5.48
C ALA A 252 26.28 -21.90 6.17
N GLY A 253 25.05 -21.53 6.53
CA GLY A 253 24.05 -22.33 7.22
C GLY A 253 22.89 -21.43 7.63
N PHE A 254 21.85 -21.99 8.25
CA PHE A 254 20.71 -21.21 8.74
C PHE A 254 21.09 -20.45 10.02
N SER A 255 21.12 -19.12 9.93
CA SER A 255 21.33 -18.23 11.06
C SER A 255 20.52 -16.94 10.91
N VAL A 256 19.58 -16.70 11.82
CA VAL A 256 18.91 -15.39 11.90
C VAL A 256 19.86 -14.40 12.59
N THR A 257 20.41 -13.49 11.80
CA THR A 257 21.30 -12.44 12.29
C THR A 257 20.51 -11.24 12.79
N LYS A 258 21.19 -10.33 13.49
CA LYS A 258 20.65 -9.00 13.79
C LYS A 258 20.13 -8.30 12.54
N GLU A 259 20.89 -8.36 11.43
CA GLU A 259 20.47 -7.76 10.16
C GLU A 259 19.18 -8.39 9.64
N CYS A 260 18.98 -9.71 9.78
CA CYS A 260 17.73 -10.37 9.38
C CYS A 260 16.52 -9.81 10.14
N VAL A 261 16.63 -9.64 11.45
CA VAL A 261 15.57 -9.03 12.28
C VAL A 261 15.37 -7.57 11.90
N GLU A 262 16.47 -6.84 11.73
CA GLU A 262 16.44 -5.42 11.37
C GLU A 262 15.96 -5.17 9.95
N THR A 263 15.97 -6.13 9.02
CA THR A 263 15.39 -5.99 7.68
C THR A 263 14.03 -6.67 7.55
N PHE A 264 13.65 -7.54 8.47
CA PHE A 264 12.32 -8.14 8.51
C PHE A 264 11.24 -7.13 8.90
N VAL A 265 10.20 -7.04 8.08
CA VAL A 265 9.24 -5.94 8.13
C VAL A 265 7.85 -6.47 8.39
N TYR A 266 7.28 -6.06 9.51
CA TYR A 266 5.84 -6.08 9.67
C TYR A 266 5.22 -4.88 8.98
N ARG A 267 4.00 -5.07 8.48
CA ARG A 267 3.18 -3.95 8.02
C ARG A 267 3.02 -2.88 9.13
N THR A 268 3.13 -3.29 10.37
CA THR A 268 2.95 -2.45 11.56
C THR A 268 4.29 -2.14 12.23
N ILE A 269 4.56 -0.85 12.43
CA ILE A 269 5.71 -0.30 13.16
C ILE A 269 5.20 0.40 14.42
N TYR A 270 5.76 0.05 15.57
CA TYR A 270 5.37 0.60 16.87
C TYR A 270 6.37 1.65 17.36
N VAL A 271 5.81 2.73 17.91
CA VAL A 271 6.52 3.81 18.58
C VAL A 271 5.90 4.05 19.94
N LYS A 272 6.73 4.10 20.98
CA LYS A 272 6.27 4.21 22.36
C LYS A 272 7.11 5.20 23.14
N GLN A 273 6.42 6.06 23.89
CA GLN A 273 7.07 6.96 24.84
C GLN A 273 8.01 6.20 25.80
N GLY A 274 9.25 6.68 25.91
CA GLY A 274 10.27 6.14 26.81
C GLY A 274 10.95 4.85 26.34
N ALA A 275 10.66 4.36 25.13
CA ALA A 275 11.40 3.25 24.55
C ALA A 275 12.81 3.68 24.11
N ASP A 276 13.74 2.71 24.08
CA ASP A 276 15.15 2.93 23.75
C ASP A 276 15.43 2.59 22.29
N ASP A 277 15.69 3.64 21.50
CA ASP A 277 15.99 3.53 20.07
C ASP A 277 17.26 2.73 19.75
N SER A 278 18.19 2.53 20.70
CA SER A 278 19.44 1.81 20.46
C SER A 278 19.27 0.30 20.28
N THR A 279 18.15 -0.24 20.77
CA THR A 279 17.81 -1.66 20.70
C THR A 279 16.46 -1.91 20.02
N ALA A 280 15.81 -0.85 19.54
CA ALA A 280 14.49 -0.91 18.96
C ALA A 280 14.49 -1.55 17.56
N THR A 281 13.46 -2.35 17.29
CA THR A 281 13.20 -2.96 15.98
C THR A 281 11.86 -2.51 15.37
N GLY A 282 11.09 -1.72 16.12
CA GLY A 282 9.75 -1.27 15.70
C GLY A 282 8.66 -2.31 15.91
N THR A 283 8.95 -3.36 16.67
CA THR A 283 7.98 -4.40 17.09
C THR A 283 7.26 -3.99 18.38
N THR A 284 6.25 -4.76 18.79
CA THR A 284 5.57 -4.54 20.08
C THR A 284 6.50 -4.70 21.29
N GLU A 285 7.50 -5.56 21.17
CA GLU A 285 8.46 -5.89 22.24
C GLU A 285 9.58 -4.86 22.34
N LEU A 286 10.02 -4.37 21.18
CA LEU A 286 11.11 -3.40 21.03
C LEU A 286 10.65 -2.22 20.15
N PRO A 287 9.66 -1.43 20.60
CA PRO A 287 9.15 -0.29 19.85
C PRO A 287 10.21 0.81 19.77
N PHE A 288 10.12 1.66 18.74
CA PHE A 288 10.95 2.85 18.66
C PHE A 288 10.55 3.87 19.73
N GLY A 289 11.53 4.59 20.28
CA GLY A 289 11.33 5.72 21.20
C GLY A 289 11.01 7.03 20.48
N THR A 290 11.39 7.14 19.20
CA THR A 290 11.17 8.34 18.38
C THR A 290 10.42 8.04 17.08
N ILE A 291 9.69 9.04 16.58
CA ILE A 291 9.09 9.00 15.24
C ILE A 291 10.17 8.96 14.15
N GLU A 292 11.32 9.61 14.40
CA GLU A 292 12.46 9.62 13.47
C GLU A 292 12.95 8.21 13.16
N LYS A 293 13.21 7.38 14.17
CA LYS A 293 13.63 5.98 13.96
C LYS A 293 12.58 5.13 13.30
N ALA A 294 11.32 5.32 13.65
CA ALA A 294 10.22 4.62 12.98
C ALA A 294 10.13 4.98 11.49
N MET A 295 10.35 6.23 11.14
CA MET A 295 10.34 6.68 9.74
C MET A 295 11.62 6.29 8.99
N GLU A 296 12.79 6.27 9.63
CA GLU A 296 14.01 5.67 9.03
C GLU A 296 13.73 4.23 8.62
N ARG A 297 13.16 3.45 9.54
CA ARG A 297 12.79 2.06 9.29
C ARG A 297 11.79 1.94 8.15
N LEU A 298 10.69 2.70 8.19
CA LEU A 298 9.65 2.65 7.16
C LEU A 298 10.18 3.05 5.77
N ASN A 299 11.07 4.03 5.70
CA ASN A 299 11.68 4.43 4.43
C ASN A 299 12.64 3.37 3.90
N GLU A 300 13.45 2.76 4.77
CA GLU A 300 14.39 1.70 4.40
C GLU A 300 13.65 0.51 3.76
N VAL A 301 12.57 0.07 4.39
CA VAL A 301 11.80 -1.11 3.94
C VAL A 301 11.03 -0.84 2.66
N ALA A 302 10.44 0.36 2.55
CA ALA A 302 9.76 0.78 1.34
C ALA A 302 10.73 0.90 0.16
N ALA A 303 11.95 1.42 0.38
CA ALA A 303 12.97 1.55 -0.66
C ALA A 303 13.52 0.21 -1.16
N LYS A 304 13.45 -0.84 -0.33
CA LYS A 304 13.79 -2.22 -0.70
C LYS A 304 12.61 -2.97 -1.37
N GLU A 305 11.49 -2.30 -1.61
CA GLU A 305 10.26 -2.87 -2.16
C GLU A 305 9.69 -4.05 -1.36
N ILE A 306 10.02 -4.13 -0.07
CA ILE A 306 9.57 -5.22 0.80
C ILE A 306 8.05 -5.16 0.91
N ARG A 307 7.37 -6.23 0.46
CA ARG A 307 5.91 -6.37 0.42
C ARG A 307 5.20 -5.30 -0.41
N ALA A 308 5.88 -4.63 -1.35
CA ALA A 308 5.31 -3.53 -2.13
C ALA A 308 4.01 -3.89 -2.85
N SER A 309 3.87 -5.15 -3.32
CA SER A 309 2.66 -5.66 -3.98
C SER A 309 1.47 -5.85 -3.03
N GLU A 310 1.71 -5.93 -1.72
CA GLU A 310 0.68 -6.09 -0.69
C GLU A 310 0.20 -4.74 -0.12
N ILE A 311 0.97 -3.67 -0.30
CA ILE A 311 0.68 -2.35 0.27
C ILE A 311 -0.36 -1.62 -0.59
N SER A 312 -1.53 -1.37 0.00
CA SER A 312 -2.64 -0.68 -0.66
C SER A 312 -3.36 0.26 0.31
N GLU A 313 -4.37 0.99 -0.16
CA GLU A 313 -5.23 1.79 0.71
C GLU A 313 -5.98 0.95 1.76
N THR A 314 -6.27 -0.32 1.45
CA THR A 314 -6.97 -1.26 2.35
C THR A 314 -6.02 -2.05 3.24
N THR A 315 -4.74 -2.12 2.85
CA THR A 315 -3.65 -2.83 3.55
C THR A 315 -2.42 -1.93 3.64
N PRO A 316 -2.53 -0.73 4.26
CA PRO A 316 -1.44 0.23 4.30
C PRO A 316 -0.36 -0.21 5.29
N TRP A 317 0.85 0.35 5.18
CA TRP A 317 1.76 0.40 6.34
C TRP A 317 1.03 1.00 7.54
N GLU A 318 1.40 0.62 8.75
CA GLU A 318 0.78 1.10 9.98
C GLU A 318 1.85 1.62 10.93
N LEU A 319 1.68 2.86 11.40
CA LEU A 319 2.50 3.47 12.42
C LEU A 319 1.65 3.60 13.69
N HIS A 320 1.94 2.76 14.68
CA HIS A 320 1.23 2.70 15.95
C HIS A 320 1.97 3.51 17.00
N VAL A 321 1.28 4.45 17.65
CA VAL A 321 1.88 5.41 18.57
C VAL A 321 1.26 5.28 19.95
N THR A 322 2.06 4.91 20.95
CA THR A 322 1.65 4.88 22.36
C THR A 322 2.27 6.05 23.13
N GLY A 323 1.45 6.79 23.87
CA GLY A 323 1.88 7.95 24.65
C GLY A 323 2.38 9.10 23.77
N THR A 324 3.32 9.92 24.27
CA THR A 324 3.99 10.97 23.49
C THR A 324 5.45 10.58 23.24
N PRO A 325 5.80 10.00 22.07
CA PRO A 325 7.18 9.68 21.71
C PRO A 325 8.10 10.90 21.83
N THR A 326 9.40 10.64 21.99
CA THR A 326 10.40 11.69 22.19
C THR A 326 10.43 12.63 20.98
N VAL A 327 10.32 13.93 21.26
CA VAL A 327 10.36 14.97 20.23
C VAL A 327 11.80 15.12 19.67
N PRO A 328 11.98 15.52 18.40
CA PRO A 328 13.29 15.74 17.81
C PRO A 328 14.14 16.69 18.64
N ALA A 329 15.45 16.44 18.69
CA ALA A 329 16.39 17.27 19.45
C ALA A 329 16.50 18.69 18.85
N SER A 330 16.41 18.82 17.52
CA SER A 330 16.64 20.06 16.77
C SER A 330 15.44 20.49 15.93
N THR A 331 15.44 21.76 15.51
CA THR A 331 14.45 22.31 14.56
C THR A 331 14.67 21.72 13.16
N ILE A 332 13.61 21.18 12.58
CA ILE A 332 13.55 20.68 11.20
C ILE A 332 13.08 21.82 10.29
N SER A 333 13.98 22.75 9.98
CA SER A 333 13.66 23.93 9.16
C SER A 333 13.13 23.52 7.79
N GLY A 334 11.87 23.87 7.49
CA GLY A 334 11.20 23.53 6.23
C GLY A 334 10.83 22.04 6.05
N GLY A 335 11.26 21.17 6.97
CA GLY A 335 10.99 19.73 6.92
C GLY A 335 9.79 19.30 7.77
N SER A 336 9.54 17.99 7.80
CA SER A 336 8.39 17.37 8.48
C SER A 336 8.85 16.14 9.25
N PHE A 337 8.19 15.84 10.38
CA PHE A 337 8.54 14.68 11.22
C PHE A 337 8.20 13.38 10.51
N ILE A 338 7.03 13.35 9.90
CA ILE A 338 6.58 12.26 9.05
C ILE A 338 6.54 12.79 7.62
N ASN A 339 7.33 12.16 6.76
CA ASN A 339 7.29 12.40 5.33
C ASN A 339 6.83 11.11 4.64
N VAL A 340 5.62 11.09 4.11
CA VAL A 340 5.07 9.94 3.39
C VAL A 340 5.34 10.15 1.90
N SER A 341 6.35 9.46 1.40
CA SER A 341 6.77 9.49 0.00
C SER A 341 5.88 8.60 -0.88
N SER A 342 5.99 8.74 -2.20
CA SER A 342 5.37 7.82 -3.16
C SER A 342 5.86 6.38 -3.00
N THR A 343 7.08 6.17 -2.50
CA THR A 343 7.64 4.84 -2.23
C THR A 343 6.98 4.17 -1.04
N ILE A 344 6.63 4.93 0.02
CA ILE A 344 5.80 4.39 1.11
C ILE A 344 4.39 4.11 0.59
N GLY A 345 3.84 4.99 -0.25
CA GLY A 345 2.57 4.81 -0.94
C GLY A 345 1.36 4.95 -0.02
N ASN A 346 1.15 4.04 0.92
CA ASN A 346 -0.02 4.00 1.80
C ASN A 346 0.40 3.83 3.27
N LEU A 347 -0.01 4.76 4.15
CA LEU A 347 0.28 4.73 5.58
C LEU A 347 -0.96 5.01 6.45
N ALA A 348 -1.18 4.21 7.48
CA ALA A 348 -2.11 4.49 8.56
C ALA A 348 -1.34 4.92 9.81
N ILE A 349 -1.64 6.09 10.35
CA ILE A 349 -1.09 6.60 11.61
C ILE A 349 -2.17 6.41 12.69
N ILE A 350 -1.83 5.65 13.73
CA ILE A 350 -2.78 5.09 14.68
C ILE A 350 -2.28 5.38 16.08
N GLY A 351 -3.08 6.05 16.90
CA GLY A 351 -2.80 6.13 18.33
C GLY A 351 -3.28 4.88 19.07
N GLU A 352 -2.47 4.42 20.01
CA GLU A 352 -2.78 3.29 20.90
C GLU A 352 -2.98 3.77 22.33
N GLY A 353 -4.17 3.52 22.87
CA GLY A 353 -4.54 3.93 24.22
C GLY A 353 -4.74 5.44 24.38
N ASP A 354 -5.05 5.84 25.61
CA ASP A 354 -5.28 7.24 25.94
C ASP A 354 -3.99 8.05 25.88
N GLY A 355 -4.06 9.24 25.26
CA GLY A 355 -2.95 10.20 25.25
C GLY A 355 -1.91 9.99 24.14
N ALA A 356 -2.15 9.08 23.18
CA ALA A 356 -1.35 8.95 21.98
C ALA A 356 -1.21 10.31 21.25
N THR A 357 0.02 10.84 21.19
CA THR A 357 0.31 12.19 20.71
C THR A 357 1.60 12.23 19.92
N ILE A 358 1.56 12.83 18.72
CA ILE A 358 2.75 13.31 18.02
C ILE A 358 2.82 14.82 18.23
N ASP A 359 3.79 15.25 19.04
CA ASP A 359 4.03 16.66 19.33
C ASP A 359 5.29 17.14 18.58
N ALA A 360 5.10 18.06 17.64
CA ALA A 360 6.23 18.67 16.94
C ALA A 360 6.99 19.73 17.74
N ASN A 361 6.48 20.13 18.91
CA ASN A 361 7.11 21.08 19.84
C ASN A 361 7.69 22.33 19.16
N ARG A 362 6.98 22.85 18.16
CA ARG A 362 7.34 24.00 17.31
C ARG A 362 8.62 23.83 16.48
N LYS A 363 9.16 22.61 16.38
CA LYS A 363 10.41 22.33 15.68
C LYS A 363 10.23 22.08 14.18
N GLY A 364 9.01 21.89 13.70
CA GLY A 364 8.75 21.70 12.27
C GLY A 364 7.30 21.32 12.01
N ARG A 365 7.01 20.89 10.79
CA ARG A 365 5.70 20.32 10.43
C ARG A 365 5.57 18.91 11.03
N VAL A 366 4.35 18.50 11.38
CA VAL A 366 4.10 17.13 11.82
C VAL A 366 4.15 16.15 10.64
N LEU A 367 3.36 16.41 9.58
CA LEU A 367 3.17 15.48 8.46
C LEU A 367 3.24 16.19 7.11
N ASN A 368 4.06 15.66 6.20
CA ASN A 368 4.01 15.95 4.77
C ASN A 368 3.60 14.70 3.99
N VAL A 369 2.64 14.86 3.08
CA VAL A 369 2.16 13.78 2.22
C VAL A 369 2.50 14.14 0.77
N ALA A 370 3.40 13.35 0.17
CA ALA A 370 3.86 13.57 -1.19
C ALA A 370 2.80 13.18 -2.23
N SER A 371 3.01 13.61 -3.48
CA SER A 371 2.16 13.20 -4.60
C SER A 371 2.09 11.68 -4.72
N GLY A 372 0.87 11.15 -4.92
CA GLY A 372 0.62 9.71 -5.03
C GLY A 372 0.63 8.95 -3.71
N ALA A 373 0.84 9.62 -2.57
CA ALA A 373 0.77 8.99 -1.25
C ALA A 373 -0.61 9.19 -0.59
N ASN A 374 -1.03 8.18 0.16
CA ASN A 374 -2.30 8.12 0.87
C ASN A 374 -2.06 7.91 2.37
N VAL A 375 -2.69 8.74 3.21
CA VAL A 375 -2.58 8.63 4.67
C VAL A 375 -3.95 8.53 5.34
N THR A 376 -4.12 7.57 6.23
CA THR A 376 -5.25 7.51 7.17
C THR A 376 -4.76 7.84 8.58
N ILE A 377 -5.50 8.66 9.32
CA ILE A 377 -5.15 9.07 10.69
C ILE A 377 -6.34 8.73 11.60
N LYS A 378 -6.09 8.03 12.71
CA LYS A 378 -7.11 7.67 13.71
C LYS A 378 -6.55 7.69 15.13
N ASP A 379 -7.41 8.02 16.09
CA ASP A 379 -7.17 7.85 17.53
C ASP A 379 -5.90 8.53 18.08
N ILE A 380 -5.44 9.62 17.45
CA ILE A 380 -4.17 10.28 17.79
C ILE A 380 -4.28 11.81 17.81
N THR A 381 -3.56 12.44 18.73
CA THR A 381 -3.37 13.90 18.74
C THR A 381 -2.13 14.30 17.94
N LEU A 382 -2.28 15.18 16.96
CA LEU A 382 -1.19 15.81 16.22
C LEU A 382 -1.12 17.30 16.61
N LYS A 383 -0.02 17.71 17.25
CA LYS A 383 0.10 19.06 17.80
C LYS A 383 1.48 19.65 17.67
N GLY A 384 1.58 20.94 18.01
CA GLY A 384 2.86 21.64 18.12
C GLY A 384 3.56 21.89 16.79
N GLY A 385 2.91 21.63 15.65
CA GLY A 385 3.45 21.91 14.33
C GLY A 385 3.78 23.39 14.11
N ASN A 386 4.86 23.66 13.39
CA ASN A 386 5.28 25.00 12.97
C ASN A 386 5.90 24.96 11.56
N ALA A 387 5.23 25.58 10.59
CA ALA A 387 5.70 25.63 9.21
C ALA A 387 5.21 26.89 8.48
N THR A 388 5.64 27.12 7.24
CA THR A 388 5.09 28.24 6.44
C THR A 388 3.66 27.98 5.98
N SER A 389 3.42 26.77 5.49
CA SER A 389 2.12 26.27 5.06
C SER A 389 1.88 24.90 5.66
N GLY A 390 0.64 24.65 6.12
CA GLY A 390 0.28 23.38 6.75
C GLY A 390 1.06 23.19 8.04
N GLY A 391 0.68 23.94 9.08
CA GLY A 391 1.40 23.91 10.36
C GLY A 391 1.50 22.49 10.92
N CYS A 392 0.42 21.72 10.83
CA CYS A 392 0.41 20.29 11.10
C CYS A 392 0.66 19.46 9.84
N ILE A 393 -0.23 19.57 8.85
CA ILE A 393 -0.27 18.69 7.67
C ILE A 393 -0.12 19.51 6.40
N TYR A 394 0.78 19.10 5.52
CA TYR A 394 0.91 19.61 4.15
C TYR A 394 0.66 18.48 3.17
N MET A 395 -0.31 18.69 2.27
CA MET A 395 -0.71 17.74 1.24
C MET A 395 -0.28 18.29 -0.13
N ASN A 396 0.56 17.53 -0.83
CA ASN A 396 0.98 17.85 -2.18
C ASN A 396 -0.12 17.48 -3.19
N SER A 397 0.00 18.00 -4.41
CA SER A 397 -0.94 17.68 -5.49
C SER A 397 -0.99 16.18 -5.74
N GLY A 398 -2.20 15.61 -5.84
CA GLY A 398 -2.40 14.18 -6.03
C GLY A 398 -2.16 13.31 -4.78
N SER A 399 -2.00 13.90 -3.60
CA SER A 399 -2.00 13.16 -2.32
C SER A 399 -3.40 13.02 -1.72
N SER A 400 -3.59 12.04 -0.84
CA SER A 400 -4.85 11.83 -0.11
C SER A 400 -4.62 11.73 1.40
N VAL A 401 -5.49 12.38 2.18
CA VAL A 401 -5.51 12.26 3.65
C VAL A 401 -6.94 12.01 4.13
N THR A 402 -7.12 10.97 4.95
CA THR A 402 -8.38 10.65 5.63
C THR A 402 -8.22 10.82 7.15
N ILE A 403 -8.98 11.73 7.73
CA ILE A 403 -9.10 11.94 9.18
C ILE A 403 -10.30 11.17 9.71
N LYS A 404 -10.06 10.27 10.65
CA LYS A 404 -11.10 9.46 11.32
C LYS A 404 -11.37 9.96 12.74
N THR A 405 -12.33 9.32 13.41
CA THR A 405 -12.65 9.54 14.81
C THR A 405 -11.43 9.34 15.71
N GLY A 406 -11.43 9.98 16.88
CA GLY A 406 -10.32 9.94 17.83
C GLY A 406 -9.11 10.78 17.44
N THR A 407 -9.04 11.30 16.20
CA THR A 407 -7.97 12.22 15.79
C THR A 407 -8.22 13.65 16.29
N SER A 408 -7.17 14.30 16.80
CA SER A 408 -7.18 15.72 17.16
C SER A 408 -6.00 16.45 16.53
N ILE A 409 -6.25 17.42 15.64
CA ILE A 409 -5.22 18.29 15.05
C ILE A 409 -5.31 19.64 15.74
N THR A 410 -4.41 19.89 16.69
CA THR A 410 -4.57 21.02 17.62
C THR A 410 -3.29 21.79 17.92
N GLY A 411 -3.43 23.10 18.17
CA GLY A 411 -2.33 23.93 18.61
C GLY A 411 -1.21 24.08 17.57
N ASN A 412 -1.47 23.87 16.28
CA ASN A 412 -0.47 24.00 15.22
C ASN A 412 -0.41 25.42 14.67
N ASN A 413 0.74 25.84 14.16
CA ASN A 413 0.95 27.20 13.66
C ASN A 413 1.52 27.17 12.24
N ALA A 414 0.88 27.91 11.33
CA ALA A 414 1.49 28.26 10.05
C ALA A 414 1.96 29.73 10.07
N SER A 415 3.03 30.08 9.36
CA SER A 415 3.34 31.51 9.19
C SER A 415 2.37 32.18 8.22
N GLN A 416 1.84 31.45 7.23
CA GLN A 416 1.02 32.03 6.16
C GLN A 416 -0.32 31.31 5.90
N LYS A 417 -0.33 29.97 5.78
CA LYS A 417 -1.47 29.24 5.19
C LYS A 417 -1.74 27.92 5.89
N GLY A 418 -3.01 27.61 6.18
CA GLY A 418 -3.37 26.30 6.73
C GLY A 418 -2.72 26.04 8.07
N GLY A 419 -3.14 26.74 9.13
CA GLY A 419 -2.54 26.59 10.46
C GLY A 419 -2.57 25.14 10.96
N GLY A 420 -3.68 24.44 10.76
CA GLY A 420 -3.77 23.00 10.87
C GLY A 420 -3.30 22.30 9.59
N ILE A 421 -4.10 22.40 8.53
CA ILE A 421 -3.91 21.65 7.28
C ILE A 421 -3.81 22.61 6.09
N TYR A 422 -2.83 22.37 5.21
CA TYR A 422 -2.78 22.97 3.88
C TYR A 422 -2.75 21.88 2.81
N SER A 423 -3.62 21.97 1.81
CA SER A 423 -3.65 21.11 0.64
C SER A 423 -3.50 21.90 -0.64
N ASP A 424 -2.53 21.54 -1.47
CA ASP A 424 -2.29 22.12 -2.81
C ASP A 424 -2.59 21.07 -3.87
N GLY A 425 -3.88 20.91 -4.20
CA GLY A 425 -4.34 19.94 -5.20
C GLY A 425 -4.52 18.50 -4.69
N GLY A 426 -4.51 18.27 -3.37
CA GLY A 426 -4.79 16.96 -2.76
C GLY A 426 -6.27 16.72 -2.44
N THR A 427 -6.59 15.52 -1.98
CA THR A 427 -7.93 15.09 -1.54
C THR A 427 -7.98 14.91 -0.02
N LEU A 428 -8.79 15.72 0.67
CA LEU A 428 -8.98 15.63 2.12
C LEU A 428 -10.35 15.04 2.47
N THR A 429 -10.37 13.95 3.22
CA THR A 429 -11.60 13.33 3.73
C THR A 429 -11.64 13.44 5.25
N ILE A 430 -12.73 13.97 5.81
CA ILE A 430 -12.98 14.07 7.25
C ILE A 430 -14.24 13.29 7.58
N ASN A 431 -14.06 12.13 8.19
CA ASN A 431 -15.15 11.27 8.68
C ASN A 431 -15.38 11.41 10.19
N GLY A 432 -14.47 12.11 10.87
CA GLY A 432 -14.48 12.31 12.32
C GLY A 432 -13.33 13.19 12.77
N GLY A 433 -13.10 13.20 14.09
CA GLY A 433 -11.99 13.94 14.70
C GLY A 433 -12.25 15.44 14.83
N THR A 434 -11.26 16.15 15.36
CA THR A 434 -11.35 17.59 15.65
C THR A 434 -10.14 18.33 15.11
N ILE A 435 -10.36 19.45 14.42
CA ILE A 435 -9.31 20.37 13.97
C ILE A 435 -9.54 21.69 14.67
N SER A 436 -8.72 22.00 15.68
CA SER A 436 -9.00 23.12 16.57
C SER A 436 -7.80 23.87 17.08
N SER A 437 -8.00 25.11 17.54
CA SER A 437 -6.96 25.90 18.20
C SER A 437 -5.67 26.04 17.39
N ASN A 438 -5.77 25.95 16.06
CA ASN A 438 -4.65 26.22 15.17
C ASN A 438 -4.57 27.73 14.92
N THR A 439 -3.39 28.21 14.51
CA THR A 439 -3.10 29.64 14.32
C THR A 439 -2.33 29.91 13.04
N ILE A 440 -2.40 31.15 12.57
CA ILE A 440 -1.49 31.71 11.58
C ILE A 440 -0.78 32.91 12.22
N SER A 441 0.55 32.98 12.20
CA SER A 441 1.29 34.01 12.93
C SER A 441 1.63 35.26 12.11
N SER A 442 1.85 35.13 10.80
CA SER A 442 2.43 36.21 9.97
C SER A 442 1.83 36.27 8.56
N PRO A 443 0.50 36.46 8.44
CA PRO A 443 -0.16 36.51 7.14
C PRO A 443 0.26 37.74 6.34
N ARG A 444 0.51 37.53 5.05
CA ARG A 444 0.82 38.57 4.06
C ARG A 444 -0.39 39.48 3.85
N ALA A 445 -0.10 40.75 3.57
CA ALA A 445 -1.12 41.74 3.22
C ALA A 445 -1.76 41.52 1.84
N SER A 446 -1.25 40.60 1.00
CA SER A 446 -1.80 40.35 -0.34
C SER A 446 -3.17 39.67 -0.35
N GLY A 447 -3.62 39.12 0.79
CA GLY A 447 -4.91 38.42 0.89
C GLY A 447 -4.89 36.98 0.37
N ASP A 448 -3.73 36.46 -0.03
CA ASP A 448 -3.55 35.05 -0.46
C ASP A 448 -3.41 34.06 0.71
N ASP A 449 -3.31 34.59 1.93
CA ASP A 449 -3.05 33.87 3.18
C ASP A 449 -4.34 33.67 3.99
N GLY A 450 -4.41 32.59 4.78
CA GLY A 450 -5.61 32.26 5.55
C GLY A 450 -5.87 30.76 5.67
N GLY A 451 -7.12 30.42 6.00
CA GLY A 451 -7.51 29.07 6.41
C GLY A 451 -6.79 28.67 7.68
N ILE A 452 -7.15 29.28 8.81
CA ILE A 452 -6.43 29.03 10.09
C ILE A 452 -6.54 27.55 10.47
N GLY A 453 -7.74 26.96 10.39
CA GLY A 453 -7.89 25.51 10.50
C GLY A 453 -7.35 24.81 9.26
N ILE A 454 -8.00 25.06 8.12
CA ILE A 454 -7.74 24.37 6.86
C ILE A 454 -7.66 25.37 5.71
N TYR A 455 -6.68 25.19 4.82
CA TYR A 455 -6.70 25.82 3.49
C TYR A 455 -6.52 24.74 2.41
N ILE A 456 -7.55 24.57 1.58
CA ILE A 456 -7.50 23.79 0.35
C ILE A 456 -7.40 24.71 -0.88
N LYS A 457 -6.40 24.49 -1.73
CA LYS A 457 -6.20 25.15 -3.02
C LYS A 457 -6.20 24.11 -4.13
N GLY A 458 -7.25 24.05 -4.93
CA GLY A 458 -7.49 22.98 -5.88
C GLY A 458 -7.96 21.68 -5.21
N GLY A 459 -7.97 20.57 -5.93
CA GLY A 459 -8.32 19.25 -5.37
C GLY A 459 -9.76 19.18 -4.82
N SER A 460 -9.96 18.35 -3.79
CA SER A 460 -11.28 18.12 -3.20
C SER A 460 -11.24 17.98 -1.68
N MET A 461 -12.38 18.27 -1.05
CA MET A 461 -12.62 18.02 0.36
C MET A 461 -13.98 17.36 0.54
N THR A 462 -14.05 16.32 1.36
CA THR A 462 -15.31 15.68 1.78
C THR A 462 -15.39 15.64 3.29
N MET A 463 -16.50 16.09 3.87
CA MET A 463 -16.74 16.06 5.31
C MET A 463 -18.09 15.39 5.60
N THR A 464 -18.03 14.20 6.20
CA THR A 464 -19.22 13.43 6.62
C THR A 464 -19.41 13.46 8.15
N GLY A 465 -18.37 13.85 8.88
CA GLY A 465 -18.36 13.97 10.33
C GLY A 465 -17.22 14.86 10.81
N GLY A 466 -16.97 14.85 12.13
CA GLY A 466 -15.91 15.64 12.75
C GLY A 466 -16.27 17.10 13.02
N GLU A 467 -15.31 17.84 13.59
CA GLU A 467 -15.48 19.22 14.01
C GLU A 467 -14.27 20.09 13.63
N ILE A 468 -14.52 21.26 13.06
CA ILE A 468 -13.50 22.29 12.80
C ILE A 468 -13.85 23.53 13.64
N SER A 469 -13.12 23.77 14.72
CA SER A 469 -13.51 24.79 15.69
C SER A 469 -12.39 25.53 16.41
N ALA A 470 -12.69 26.71 16.96
CA ALA A 470 -11.73 27.52 17.71
C ALA A 470 -10.41 27.83 16.95
N ASN A 471 -10.42 27.80 15.61
CA ASN A 471 -9.28 28.21 14.81
C ASN A 471 -9.32 29.73 14.66
N ASN A 472 -8.58 30.41 15.53
CA ASN A 472 -8.81 31.81 15.83
C ASN A 472 -7.62 32.70 15.49
N LYS A 473 -7.90 33.92 14.99
CA LYS A 473 -6.94 35.04 14.99
C LYS A 473 -7.61 36.30 15.50
N THR A 474 -7.33 36.61 16.75
CA THR A 474 -7.92 37.73 17.48
C THR A 474 -6.87 38.68 18.04
N ASP A 475 -5.63 38.64 17.59
CA ASP A 475 -4.65 39.67 17.94
C ASP A 475 -4.83 40.91 17.04
N ASN A 476 -4.19 42.01 17.44
CA ASN A 476 -4.47 43.33 16.91
C ASN A 476 -3.75 43.51 15.55
N ALA A 477 -4.46 43.30 14.46
CA ALA A 477 -3.98 43.60 13.11
C ALA A 477 -3.94 45.12 12.90
N GLN A 478 -2.96 45.81 13.48
CA GLN A 478 -2.63 47.19 13.06
C GLN A 478 -2.04 47.23 11.64
N THR A 479 -1.65 46.07 11.10
CA THR A 479 -1.27 45.90 9.70
C THR A 479 -2.47 45.34 8.92
N ALA A 480 -2.66 45.80 7.68
CA ALA A 480 -3.70 45.38 6.74
C ALA A 480 -3.56 43.91 6.26
N SER A 481 -3.20 42.98 7.16
CA SER A 481 -3.05 41.57 6.86
C SER A 481 -4.42 40.88 6.90
N TYR A 482 -5.00 40.68 5.72
CA TYR A 482 -6.31 40.04 5.55
C TYR A 482 -6.23 38.53 5.84
N ILE A 483 -6.64 38.10 7.02
CA ILE A 483 -6.92 36.68 7.22
C ILE A 483 -8.31 36.40 6.72
N ARG A 484 -8.40 35.40 5.84
CA ARG A 484 -9.63 34.91 5.26
C ARG A 484 -9.81 33.44 5.63
N GLY A 485 -10.98 33.07 6.15
CA GLY A 485 -11.24 31.70 6.59
C GLY A 485 -10.59 31.39 7.92
N GLY A 486 -11.31 31.61 9.03
CA GLY A 486 -10.87 31.10 10.35
C GLY A 486 -10.91 29.58 10.39
N GLY A 487 -12.07 28.99 10.14
CA GLY A 487 -12.21 27.54 9.98
C GLY A 487 -11.51 27.06 8.69
N ILE A 488 -12.07 27.43 7.54
CA ILE A 488 -11.68 26.91 6.23
C ILE A 488 -11.50 28.04 5.21
N ARG A 489 -10.45 27.93 4.39
CA ARG A 489 -10.30 28.65 3.12
C ARG A 489 -10.31 27.65 1.95
N LEU A 490 -11.12 27.93 0.93
CA LEU A 490 -11.23 27.14 -0.30
C LEU A 490 -10.85 28.02 -1.51
N ALA A 491 -9.96 27.53 -2.37
CA ALA A 491 -9.54 28.27 -3.57
C ALA A 491 -9.22 27.38 -4.78
N GLY A 492 -9.04 27.96 -5.96
CA GLY A 492 -8.35 27.29 -7.08
C GLY A 492 -9.09 26.09 -7.68
N GLY A 493 -10.43 26.14 -7.73
CA GLY A 493 -11.27 25.10 -8.31
C GLY A 493 -11.67 23.99 -7.35
N THR A 494 -11.41 24.15 -6.04
CA THR A 494 -11.76 23.13 -5.03
C THR A 494 -13.25 22.79 -5.04
N GLN A 495 -13.55 21.50 -4.91
CA GLN A 495 -14.89 21.00 -4.61
C GLN A 495 -14.97 20.57 -3.15
N PHE A 496 -15.90 21.13 -2.39
CA PHE A 496 -16.15 20.78 -0.99
C PHE A 496 -17.55 20.22 -0.81
N GLN A 497 -17.64 18.94 -0.46
CA GLN A 497 -18.90 18.28 -0.11
C GLN A 497 -18.97 18.10 1.40
N MET A 498 -20.04 18.60 2.02
CA MET A 498 -20.28 18.45 3.45
C MET A 498 -21.70 17.97 3.69
N SER A 499 -21.82 16.70 4.10
CA SER A 499 -23.10 16.04 4.40
C SER A 499 -23.32 15.83 5.90
N GLY A 500 -22.28 16.05 6.71
CA GLY A 500 -22.32 15.96 8.16
C GLY A 500 -21.12 16.66 8.81
N GLY A 501 -21.04 16.58 10.15
CA GLY A 501 -20.02 17.28 10.94
C GLY A 501 -20.31 18.76 11.17
N LYS A 502 -19.40 19.45 11.87
CA LYS A 502 -19.57 20.83 12.35
C LYS A 502 -18.39 21.72 11.97
N ILE A 503 -18.67 22.93 11.50
CA ILE A 503 -17.68 24.01 11.41
C ILE A 503 -18.17 25.12 12.33
N THR A 504 -17.53 25.29 13.48
CA THR A 504 -18.12 26.06 14.57
C THR A 504 -17.13 26.84 15.42
N ASN A 505 -17.58 27.92 16.07
CA ASN A 505 -16.76 28.67 17.04
C ASN A 505 -15.40 29.16 16.50
N ASN A 506 -15.27 29.36 15.18
CA ASN A 506 -14.07 29.96 14.60
C ASN A 506 -14.23 31.49 14.62
N GLN A 507 -13.19 32.18 15.06
CA GLN A 507 -13.22 33.62 15.30
C GLN A 507 -12.04 34.33 14.67
N ILE A 508 -12.32 35.40 13.92
CA ILE A 508 -11.28 36.21 13.28
C ILE A 508 -11.54 37.71 13.43
N ARG A 509 -10.45 38.48 13.38
CA ARG A 509 -10.45 39.88 12.96
C ARG A 509 -10.09 39.94 11.47
N GLY A 510 -11.11 39.88 10.63
CA GLY A 510 -10.95 39.63 9.20
C GLY A 510 -12.27 39.34 8.51
N LEU A 511 -12.27 38.42 7.54
CA LEU A 511 -13.43 38.08 6.70
C LEU A 511 -13.61 36.56 6.56
N GLY A 512 -14.85 36.07 6.58
CA GLY A 512 -15.12 34.63 6.52
C GLY A 512 -14.65 33.88 7.77
N ALA A 513 -15.34 34.00 8.91
CA ALA A 513 -14.86 33.40 10.16
C ALA A 513 -14.88 31.87 10.13
N ASN A 514 -16.00 31.27 9.71
CA ASN A 514 -16.05 29.82 9.50
C ASN A 514 -15.48 29.46 8.12
N ILE A 515 -16.05 29.95 7.02
CA ILE A 515 -15.60 29.60 5.67
C ILE A 515 -15.38 30.85 4.80
N PHE A 516 -14.24 30.88 4.11
CA PHE A 516 -14.00 31.76 2.96
C PHE A 516 -13.79 30.93 1.69
N THR A 517 -14.39 31.36 0.58
CA THR A 517 -14.41 30.59 -0.67
C THR A 517 -14.18 31.51 -1.86
N GLN A 518 -13.21 31.16 -2.71
CA GLN A 518 -12.89 31.91 -3.93
C GLN A 518 -12.56 30.98 -5.11
N SER A 519 -13.31 31.07 -6.20
CA SER A 519 -13.23 30.15 -7.33
C SER A 519 -13.32 28.68 -6.89
N ALA A 520 -14.24 28.38 -5.98
CA ALA A 520 -14.46 27.04 -5.42
C ALA A 520 -15.96 26.77 -5.17
N GLN A 521 -16.31 25.51 -5.05
CA GLN A 521 -17.70 25.04 -4.99
C GLN A 521 -17.97 24.34 -3.66
N ILE A 522 -19.06 24.70 -2.99
CA ILE A 522 -19.52 24.04 -1.76
C ILE A 522 -20.87 23.38 -2.01
N GLU A 523 -21.01 22.13 -1.59
CA GLU A 523 -22.28 21.43 -1.50
C GLU A 523 -22.58 21.06 -0.04
N LEU A 524 -23.63 21.67 0.51
CA LEU A 524 -24.15 21.41 1.85
C LEU A 524 -25.41 20.54 1.77
N SER A 525 -25.39 19.42 2.49
CA SER A 525 -26.50 18.47 2.54
C SER A 525 -26.59 17.80 3.91
N GLY A 526 -27.57 16.90 4.08
CA GLY A 526 -27.68 16.05 5.26
C GLY A 526 -27.76 16.84 6.57
N THR A 527 -26.91 16.47 7.53
CA THR A 527 -26.86 17.03 8.90
C THR A 527 -25.67 17.98 9.08
N ALA A 528 -25.12 18.55 8.00
CA ALA A 528 -24.02 19.50 8.06
C ALA A 528 -24.40 20.74 8.90
N GLU A 529 -23.47 21.20 9.75
CA GLU A 529 -23.67 22.35 10.63
C GLU A 529 -22.56 23.40 10.44
N ILE A 530 -22.93 24.65 10.17
CA ILE A 530 -22.02 25.79 10.16
C ILE A 530 -22.55 26.84 11.14
N SER A 531 -21.92 26.96 12.30
CA SER A 531 -22.48 27.72 13.40
C SER A 531 -21.49 28.58 14.15
N TYR A 532 -21.96 29.55 14.92
CA TYR A 532 -21.17 30.27 15.91
C TYR A 532 -19.83 30.86 15.40
N GLY A 533 -19.72 31.11 14.09
CA GLY A 533 -18.59 31.82 13.50
C GLY A 533 -18.66 33.28 13.91
N LYS A 534 -17.51 33.86 14.28
CA LYS A 534 -17.46 35.23 14.80
C LYS A 534 -16.46 36.09 14.06
N ILE A 535 -16.95 37.19 13.49
CA ILE A 535 -16.11 38.30 13.02
C ILE A 535 -16.23 39.45 14.02
N ASP A 536 -15.11 39.98 14.51
CA ASP A 536 -15.12 41.16 15.38
C ASP A 536 -14.16 42.25 14.88
N ASN A 537 -14.69 43.09 13.99
CA ASN A 537 -13.97 44.19 13.36
C ASN A 537 -14.35 45.56 13.97
N SER A 538 -14.96 45.60 15.17
CA SER A 538 -15.43 46.87 15.78
C SER A 538 -14.33 47.90 16.00
N ASP A 539 -13.10 47.42 16.24
CA ASP A 539 -11.98 48.26 16.63
C ASP A 539 -10.95 48.41 15.50
N VAL A 540 -11.23 47.87 14.31
CA VAL A 540 -10.34 47.93 13.14
C VAL A 540 -10.51 49.28 12.42
N SER A 541 -9.40 49.95 12.08
CA SER A 541 -9.41 51.32 11.52
C SER A 541 -9.44 51.36 9.98
N PHE A 542 -8.69 50.49 9.30
CA PHE A 542 -8.50 50.56 7.84
C PHE A 542 -9.49 49.71 7.02
N TYR A 543 -10.07 48.66 7.63
CA TYR A 543 -10.93 47.71 6.93
C TYR A 543 -11.91 47.04 7.90
N ALA A 544 -13.03 47.71 8.18
CA ALA A 544 -13.98 47.26 9.19
C ALA A 544 -15.12 46.36 8.63
N ASP A 545 -15.22 46.15 7.31
CA ASP A 545 -16.25 45.28 6.74
C ASP A 545 -16.21 43.86 7.34
N ALA A 546 -17.37 43.25 7.57
CA ALA A 546 -17.49 41.93 8.19
C ALA A 546 -18.30 41.00 7.27
N HIS A 547 -17.63 40.41 6.28
CA HIS A 547 -18.29 39.56 5.29
C HIS A 547 -18.39 38.11 5.75
N GLY A 548 -19.62 37.65 5.94
CA GLY A 548 -19.98 36.24 6.06
C GLY A 548 -19.31 35.55 7.23
N ALA A 549 -19.76 35.83 8.47
CA ALA A 549 -19.22 35.12 9.63
C ALA A 549 -19.39 33.60 9.51
N ALA A 550 -20.49 33.13 8.91
CA ALA A 550 -20.63 31.74 8.49
C ALA A 550 -19.84 31.45 7.20
N ILE A 551 -20.22 32.08 6.08
CA ILE A 551 -19.64 31.78 4.77
C ILE A 551 -19.50 33.07 3.96
N TRP A 552 -18.30 33.30 3.42
CA TRP A 552 -18.08 34.33 2.41
C TRP A 552 -17.71 33.70 1.06
N LEU A 553 -18.57 33.94 0.06
CA LEU A 553 -18.40 33.54 -1.33
C LEU A 553 -17.90 34.73 -2.17
N GLU A 554 -16.72 34.60 -2.76
CA GLU A 554 -16.06 35.66 -3.53
C GLU A 554 -15.67 35.21 -4.94
N GLY A 555 -16.00 36.02 -5.95
CA GLY A 555 -15.47 35.89 -7.32
C GLY A 555 -16.22 34.90 -8.21
N SER A 556 -15.97 35.03 -9.51
CA SER A 556 -16.55 34.16 -10.54
C SER A 556 -16.11 32.71 -10.38
N GLY A 557 -17.00 31.78 -10.72
CA GLY A 557 -16.73 30.35 -10.53
C GLY A 557 -16.78 29.91 -9.07
N THR A 558 -17.32 30.73 -8.17
CA THR A 558 -17.65 30.37 -6.79
C THR A 558 -19.13 30.05 -6.65
N SER A 559 -19.47 28.96 -5.97
CA SER A 559 -20.85 28.72 -5.58
C SER A 559 -21.03 27.97 -4.27
N LEU A 560 -22.21 28.15 -3.69
CA LEU A 560 -22.75 27.33 -2.62
C LEU A 560 -24.08 26.76 -3.08
N THR A 561 -24.22 25.44 -2.98
CA THR A 561 -25.49 24.73 -3.13
C THR A 561 -25.86 24.10 -1.80
N MET A 562 -27.07 24.38 -1.31
CA MET A 562 -27.57 23.90 -0.03
C MET A 562 -28.88 23.15 -0.25
N SER A 563 -28.81 21.82 -0.16
CA SER A 563 -29.97 20.91 -0.24
C SER A 563 -30.42 20.42 1.15
N GLY A 564 -29.58 20.60 2.17
CA GLY A 564 -29.80 20.27 3.57
C GLY A 564 -28.84 21.01 4.49
N GLY A 565 -28.76 20.58 5.76
CA GLY A 565 -27.89 21.21 6.77
C GLY A 565 -28.43 22.51 7.37
N GLU A 566 -27.66 23.06 8.31
CA GLU A 566 -28.03 24.23 9.10
C GLU A 566 -26.89 25.27 9.17
N ILE A 567 -27.25 26.55 9.05
CA ILE A 567 -26.36 27.69 9.25
C ILE A 567 -26.95 28.63 10.30
N PHE A 568 -26.34 28.69 11.49
CA PHE A 568 -26.96 29.44 12.59
C PHE A 568 -26.03 30.01 13.65
N GLY A 569 -26.52 31.00 14.39
CA GLY A 569 -25.81 31.55 15.56
C GLY A 569 -24.50 32.28 15.21
N ASN A 570 -24.26 32.58 13.93
CA ASN A 570 -23.06 33.28 13.49
C ASN A 570 -23.20 34.78 13.80
N ILE A 571 -22.09 35.43 14.17
CA ILE A 571 -22.08 36.84 14.59
C ILE A 571 -21.04 37.62 13.79
N ALA A 572 -21.48 38.67 13.11
CA ALA A 572 -20.61 39.64 12.44
C ALA A 572 -20.70 40.99 13.14
N LYS A 573 -19.60 41.45 13.73
CA LYS A 573 -19.51 42.74 14.42
C LYS A 573 -18.61 43.71 13.66
N THR A 574 -19.11 44.90 13.36
CA THR A 574 -18.43 45.94 12.57
C THR A 574 -18.80 47.34 13.06
N LYS A 575 -18.10 48.38 12.55
CA LYS A 575 -18.46 49.80 12.74
C LYS A 575 -19.67 50.16 11.88
N ASP A 576 -20.47 51.12 12.35
CA ASP A 576 -21.72 51.54 11.71
C ASP A 576 -21.59 51.99 10.26
N THR A 577 -20.44 52.49 9.80
CA THR A 577 -20.29 52.94 8.41
C THR A 577 -20.03 51.83 7.39
N LYS A 578 -20.08 50.55 7.78
CA LYS A 578 -19.53 49.44 7.01
C LYS A 578 -20.52 48.31 6.69
N ASN A 579 -20.08 47.45 5.78
CA ASN A 579 -20.83 46.34 5.25
C ASN A 579 -20.69 45.12 6.14
N ALA A 580 -21.79 44.45 6.47
CA ALA A 580 -21.72 43.22 7.24
C ALA A 580 -22.76 42.17 6.84
N SER A 581 -22.35 40.92 7.01
CA SER A 581 -23.22 39.75 6.91
C SER A 581 -22.79 38.69 7.92
N ALA A 582 -23.74 38.15 8.67
CA ALA A 582 -23.46 37.15 9.68
C ALA A 582 -23.52 35.72 9.14
N GLY A 583 -24.58 35.38 8.40
CA GLY A 583 -24.67 34.10 7.68
C GLY A 583 -23.81 34.12 6.42
N ILE A 584 -24.43 34.30 5.25
CA ILE A 584 -23.75 34.14 3.95
C ILE A 584 -23.55 35.49 3.25
N TYR A 585 -22.32 35.81 2.83
CA TYR A 585 -22.04 36.95 1.95
C TYR A 585 -21.75 36.47 0.53
N VAL A 586 -22.48 36.97 -0.46
CA VAL A 586 -22.39 36.56 -1.87
C VAL A 586 -21.85 37.71 -2.73
N ASN A 587 -20.67 37.54 -3.34
CA ASN A 587 -20.03 38.53 -4.19
C ASN A 587 -19.48 37.91 -5.48
N TYR A 588 -20.04 38.26 -6.64
CA TYR A 588 -19.75 37.66 -7.95
C TYR A 588 -19.88 36.12 -7.99
N ALA A 589 -20.64 35.57 -7.04
CA ALA A 589 -20.81 34.14 -6.80
C ALA A 589 -22.29 33.75 -6.90
N THR A 590 -22.56 32.43 -6.93
CA THR A 590 -23.92 31.90 -6.92
C THR A 590 -24.23 31.21 -5.59
N PHE A 591 -25.40 31.49 -5.02
CA PHE A 591 -25.95 30.75 -3.90
C PHE A 591 -27.28 30.12 -4.30
N THR A 592 -27.38 28.80 -4.20
CA THR A 592 -28.60 28.02 -4.47
C THR A 592 -29.02 27.30 -3.20
N MET A 593 -30.27 27.47 -2.78
CA MET A 593 -30.86 26.79 -1.62
C MET A 593 -32.14 26.08 -2.02
N THR A 594 -32.17 24.75 -1.93
CA THR A 594 -33.34 23.91 -2.20
C THR A 594 -33.88 23.27 -0.91
N GLY A 595 -33.10 23.25 0.16
CA GLY A 595 -33.45 22.72 1.47
C GLY A 595 -32.53 23.24 2.58
N GLY A 596 -32.73 22.78 3.81
CA GLY A 596 -31.97 23.20 5.00
C GLY A 596 -32.47 24.49 5.65
N ARG A 597 -31.72 24.98 6.67
CA ARG A 597 -32.15 26.09 7.54
C ARG A 597 -31.06 27.14 7.74
N ILE A 598 -31.42 28.43 7.67
CA ILE A 598 -30.55 29.56 8.03
C ILE A 598 -31.24 30.43 9.08
N TYR A 599 -30.76 30.43 10.33
CA TYR A 599 -31.48 31.06 11.45
C TYR A 599 -30.56 31.65 12.53
N ASN A 600 -31.06 32.59 13.33
CA ASN A 600 -30.34 33.16 14.47
C ASN A 600 -28.94 33.76 14.14
N ASN A 601 -28.73 34.22 12.90
CA ASN A 601 -27.48 34.87 12.53
C ASN A 601 -27.59 36.39 12.76
N GLU A 602 -26.57 36.99 13.38
CA GLU A 602 -26.65 38.35 13.90
C GLU A 602 -25.52 39.27 13.40
N VAL A 603 -25.91 40.43 12.89
CA VAL A 603 -25.00 41.54 12.59
C VAL A 603 -25.09 42.60 13.69
N GLN A 604 -23.94 42.92 14.31
CA GLN A 604 -23.79 43.94 15.34
C GLN A 604 -23.02 45.15 14.77
N GLY A 605 -23.66 46.31 14.76
CA GLY A 605 -23.19 47.49 14.03
C GLY A 605 -23.31 47.36 12.51
N GLY A 606 -22.80 48.34 11.77
CA GLY A 606 -22.89 48.44 10.30
C GLY A 606 -24.16 49.15 9.79
N ASN A 607 -24.13 49.69 8.58
CA ASN A 607 -25.30 50.35 7.95
C ASN A 607 -26.02 49.39 7.00
N ASN A 608 -25.28 48.49 6.36
CA ASN A 608 -25.80 47.52 5.40
C ASN A 608 -25.66 46.11 5.98
N LYS A 609 -26.72 45.63 6.64
CA LYS A 609 -26.71 44.39 7.44
C LYS A 609 -27.53 43.30 6.76
N GLY A 610 -26.93 42.12 6.57
CA GLY A 610 -27.66 40.90 6.26
C GLY A 610 -27.40 39.84 7.32
N GLY A 611 -28.36 39.59 8.21
CA GLY A 611 -28.26 38.56 9.23
C GLY A 611 -28.14 37.17 8.60
N ALA A 612 -29.13 36.75 7.82
CA ALA A 612 -29.16 35.45 7.16
C ALA A 612 -28.20 35.41 5.96
N PHE A 613 -28.38 36.34 5.03
CA PHE A 613 -27.45 36.50 3.92
C PHE A 613 -27.54 37.88 3.27
N ARG A 614 -26.51 38.16 2.48
CA ARG A 614 -26.36 39.39 1.72
C ARG A 614 -25.85 39.11 0.32
N LEU A 615 -26.46 39.77 -0.67
CA LEU A 615 -25.89 39.92 -2.01
C LEU A 615 -25.14 41.26 -2.08
N GLY A 616 -23.83 41.23 -2.37
CA GLY A 616 -22.90 42.39 -2.38
C GLY A 616 -23.18 43.51 -3.40
N GLY A 617 -22.35 44.58 -3.34
CA GLY A 617 -22.45 45.98 -3.85
C GLY A 617 -23.11 46.35 -5.20
N ASP A 618 -23.16 47.66 -5.48
CA ASP A 618 -23.80 48.29 -6.66
C ASP A 618 -23.40 47.68 -8.02
N THR A 619 -22.18 47.12 -8.13
CA THR A 619 -21.64 46.50 -9.36
C THR A 619 -21.61 44.97 -9.33
N ASN A 620 -22.16 44.33 -8.28
CA ASN A 620 -22.11 42.89 -8.09
C ASN A 620 -22.97 42.13 -9.11
N ASN A 621 -22.42 41.09 -9.73
CA ASN A 621 -23.13 40.20 -10.67
C ASN A 621 -23.39 38.79 -10.09
N GLY A 622 -23.45 38.64 -8.77
CA GLY A 622 -23.83 37.38 -8.12
C GLY A 622 -25.33 37.06 -8.25
N ALA A 623 -25.70 35.82 -7.93
CA ALA A 623 -27.07 35.32 -8.02
C ALA A 623 -27.48 34.52 -6.77
N ILE A 624 -28.73 34.68 -6.34
CA ILE A 624 -29.34 33.89 -5.26
C ILE A 624 -30.60 33.21 -5.79
N LYS A 625 -30.68 31.89 -5.63
CA LYS A 625 -31.79 31.04 -6.07
C LYS A 625 -32.32 30.25 -4.89
N ILE A 626 -33.59 30.40 -4.56
CA ILE A 626 -34.20 29.71 -3.42
C ILE A 626 -35.45 28.97 -3.90
N SER A 627 -35.62 27.72 -3.50
CA SER A 627 -36.77 26.89 -3.88
C SER A 627 -36.94 25.72 -2.90
N GLY A 628 -37.92 24.85 -3.15
CA GLY A 628 -38.09 23.62 -2.37
C GLY A 628 -38.43 23.87 -0.90
N SER A 629 -37.81 23.11 0.00
CA SER A 629 -38.08 23.12 1.44
C SER A 629 -37.14 24.04 2.23
N ALA A 630 -36.49 25.00 1.57
CA ALA A 630 -35.58 25.96 2.19
C ALA A 630 -36.29 26.79 3.28
N SER A 631 -35.65 26.98 4.45
CA SER A 631 -36.23 27.71 5.58
C SER A 631 -35.28 28.77 6.13
N ILE A 632 -35.75 30.02 6.16
CA ILE A 632 -35.00 31.19 6.65
C ILE A 632 -35.93 31.99 7.58
N PRO A 633 -36.14 31.56 8.84
CA PRO A 633 -37.00 32.28 9.76
C PRO A 633 -36.37 33.64 10.12
N GLY A 634 -37.16 34.71 10.07
CA GLY A 634 -36.69 36.03 10.47
C GLY A 634 -36.44 36.13 11.97
N GLY A 635 -35.49 36.98 12.36
CA GLY A 635 -35.19 37.30 13.75
C GLY A 635 -34.08 36.45 14.40
N VAL A 636 -33.67 36.91 15.58
CA VAL A 636 -32.69 36.24 16.45
C VAL A 636 -33.30 36.21 17.85
N ASN A 637 -33.43 35.02 18.44
CA ASN A 637 -34.03 34.84 19.78
C ASN A 637 -35.41 35.54 19.93
N GLY A 638 -36.24 35.47 18.90
CA GLY A 638 -37.57 36.08 18.88
C GLY A 638 -37.60 37.58 18.56
N VAL A 639 -36.46 38.23 18.34
CA VAL A 639 -36.36 39.65 18.00
C VAL A 639 -36.11 39.82 16.50
N THR A 640 -37.01 40.53 15.81
CA THR A 640 -36.88 40.87 14.39
C THR A 640 -36.24 42.25 14.19
N GLY A 641 -35.56 42.46 13.07
CA GLY A 641 -35.01 43.76 12.70
C GLY A 641 -33.79 43.66 11.80
N ALA A 642 -33.24 44.81 11.40
CA ALA A 642 -32.04 44.87 10.59
C ALA A 642 -30.85 44.19 11.27
N GLY A 643 -30.18 43.28 10.56
CA GLY A 643 -29.11 42.46 11.07
C GLY A 643 -29.55 41.27 11.94
N LYS A 644 -30.86 41.00 12.10
CA LYS A 644 -31.38 39.88 12.91
C LYS A 644 -31.97 38.80 11.99
N ASN A 645 -31.10 37.94 11.47
CA ASN A 645 -31.39 36.90 10.48
C ASN A 645 -32.23 37.38 9.27
N ASP A 646 -32.03 38.63 8.87
CA ASP A 646 -32.66 39.27 7.73
C ASP A 646 -31.85 39.08 6.44
N VAL A 647 -32.49 39.38 5.32
CA VAL A 647 -31.88 39.32 3.98
C VAL A 647 -31.62 40.73 3.48
N TYR A 648 -30.39 40.99 3.04
CA TYR A 648 -30.02 42.25 2.41
C TYR A 648 -29.76 42.08 0.92
N LEU A 649 -30.48 42.85 0.11
CA LEU A 649 -30.30 42.95 -1.34
C LEU A 649 -29.96 44.40 -1.69
N HIS A 650 -28.94 44.61 -2.53
CA HIS A 650 -28.68 45.92 -3.12
C HIS A 650 -29.75 46.28 -4.15
N ASP A 651 -29.87 47.58 -4.44
CA ASP A 651 -30.93 48.10 -5.31
C ASP A 651 -30.92 47.44 -6.70
N GLY A 652 -32.11 47.14 -7.23
CA GLY A 652 -32.29 46.42 -8.49
C GLY A 652 -31.95 44.92 -8.47
N LYS A 653 -31.56 44.33 -7.33
CA LYS A 653 -31.35 42.87 -7.21
C LYS A 653 -32.59 42.12 -6.75
N THR A 654 -32.81 40.93 -7.29
CA THR A 654 -33.94 40.06 -6.94
C THR A 654 -33.46 38.67 -6.50
N VAL A 655 -34.26 38.02 -5.66
CA VAL A 655 -34.12 36.60 -5.33
C VAL A 655 -35.12 35.83 -6.18
N MET A 656 -34.65 34.86 -6.96
CA MET A 656 -35.56 33.98 -7.70
C MET A 656 -36.10 32.92 -6.76
N TYR A 657 -37.40 33.02 -6.46
CA TYR A 657 -38.14 32.04 -5.66
C TYR A 657 -39.05 31.21 -6.56
N HIS A 658 -38.75 29.91 -6.69
CA HIS A 658 -39.62 28.96 -7.40
C HIS A 658 -40.42 28.14 -6.39
N HIS A 659 -41.68 28.53 -6.20
CA HIS A 659 -42.66 27.72 -5.48
C HIS A 659 -43.11 26.58 -6.40
N GLN A 660 -42.78 25.33 -6.07
CA GLN A 660 -43.59 24.22 -6.56
C GLN A 660 -44.86 24.20 -5.70
N ARG A 661 -46.02 24.31 -6.36
CA ARG A 661 -47.33 24.19 -5.71
C ARG A 661 -47.63 22.73 -5.41
#